data_AF-A0A7W9CUL3-F1
#
_entry.id   AF-A0A7W9CUL3-F1
#
_cell.length_a   1.000
_cell.length_b   1.000
_cell.length_c   1.000
_cell.angle_alpha   90.00
_cell.angle_beta   90.00
_cell.angle_gamma   90.00
#
_symmetry.space_group_name_H-M   'P 1'
#
loop_
_entity.id
_entity.type
_entity.pdbx_description
1 polymer ?
#
loop_
_entity_poly.entity_id
_entity_poly.type
_entity_poly.pdbx_seq_one_letter_code
_entity_poly.pdbx_strand_id
1 'polypeptide(L)'
;MQPKTRTGKADRKVIGRRATPFVVGAGLVCIAALPAAAVEPWIMVEKTTFADADQSRGQGVTTDGVNWYFSGTNSLERTDGSFNTGLIVNPAIPNVLAIPSALSDAGLNHIGDIDYADGYLYISLDSSQRDPVSNEKYENPVFAIYNASDLTYTGQAFALNPPHGVHDIASWVAVDVKNGLGYGMAYENATELTVYNLADWSFKEYIPLSQTIDQAQGGKLLDGWMYFATDNDEKLIYRANVKTGEVELLGNLKIDGEQEVEGLSFRQTADGWTLNILNREENVDTGNTDIGFYSYLRPYGNALSGEIHASAKGALIEDGRLLRDAADGRLRSAYAAPGASAAPVSAYGEGGIAAAPATAGGLVIWSEALTLNGKADAAGYAAAFDHSTSGFLIGADAALGGWRVGLMTGFSATDFDVDARSSSGSSDNVYLGLYGGTEWGRLGFRTGASYAWHSIETKRDVVFPAFSERLSADYDAGSAQAFGELGYRIDVPHGALEPFAGLAYVHLDTDGFSETGGTTAALSSEDAETDTVFTTLGLRASTGFAVGDVKVTLRGMAGWQHAEGDVTPDARLTFGTGASFDSVGTPMAKNALVTEAGFDLALSPNASLGASYAGHLGDDTEGHTFKIGLDLKL
;
A
#
# COMPACT_ATOMS: atom_id res chain seq x y z
N MET A 1 9.78 76.93 -29.50
CA MET A 1 9.04 77.81 -28.56
C MET A 1 9.47 77.48 -27.13
N GLN A 2 9.18 78.34 -26.16
CA GLN A 2 9.55 78.20 -24.72
C GLN A 2 8.34 77.74 -23.88
N PRO A 3 8.49 77.31 -22.59
CA PRO A 3 9.67 77.19 -21.72
C PRO A 3 9.79 75.72 -21.17
N LYS A 4 10.19 75.27 -19.95
CA LYS A 4 11.08 75.55 -18.76
C LYS A 4 11.06 74.22 -17.92
N THR A 5 12.02 73.73 -17.12
CA THR A 5 13.48 73.94 -16.90
C THR A 5 14.05 72.81 -15.98
N ARG A 6 15.39 72.68 -15.92
CA ARG A 6 16.30 72.40 -14.74
C ARG A 6 15.70 71.93 -13.39
N THR A 7 16.33 71.10 -12.52
CA THR A 7 17.60 70.31 -12.43
C THR A 7 17.52 69.42 -11.15
N GLY A 8 18.37 68.43 -10.84
CA GLY A 8 19.54 67.86 -11.56
C GLY A 8 20.78 67.65 -10.64
N LYS A 9 21.56 66.57 -10.90
CA LYS A 9 22.76 66.02 -10.19
C LYS A 9 22.54 65.22 -8.89
N ALA A 10 23.37 64.17 -8.75
CA ALA A 10 23.47 63.23 -7.63
C ALA A 10 24.70 63.53 -6.75
N ASP A 11 24.85 62.82 -5.62
CA ASP A 11 26.00 61.91 -5.42
C ASP A 11 25.79 60.87 -4.29
N ARG A 12 26.74 59.95 -4.13
CA ARG A 12 26.74 58.73 -3.28
C ARG A 12 26.98 58.99 -1.77
N LYS A 13 26.43 58.12 -0.90
CA LYS A 13 27.24 57.21 -0.03
C LYS A 13 26.47 56.11 0.70
N VAL A 14 27.23 55.16 1.26
CA VAL A 14 26.83 53.92 1.96
C VAL A 14 27.07 54.06 3.47
N ILE A 15 26.21 53.44 4.29
CA ILE A 15 26.49 52.68 5.55
C ILE A 15 25.13 52.25 6.15
N GLY A 16 25.04 51.07 6.78
CA GLY A 16 23.80 50.57 7.40
C GLY A 16 24.03 49.86 8.75
N ARG A 17 22.95 49.45 9.42
CA ARG A 17 22.98 48.54 10.59
C ARG A 17 21.61 47.87 10.83
N ARG A 18 21.63 46.75 11.58
CA ARG A 18 20.47 45.91 11.96
C ARG A 18 19.55 46.58 12.99
N ALA A 19 18.25 46.20 13.01
CA ALA A 19 17.56 45.71 14.22
C ALA A 19 16.11 45.20 13.94
N THR A 20 15.95 43.87 13.85
CA THR A 20 14.87 43.01 14.46
C THR A 20 13.37 43.35 14.32
N PRO A 21 12.44 42.37 14.53
CA PRO A 21 11.16 42.34 13.81
C PRO A 21 9.95 42.88 14.59
N PHE A 22 8.83 42.98 13.88
CA PHE A 22 7.49 43.01 14.47
C PHE A 22 6.75 41.72 14.10
N VAL A 23 6.30 40.96 15.10
CA VAL A 23 5.44 39.79 14.90
C VAL A 23 3.99 40.26 14.98
N VAL A 24 3.20 39.95 13.95
CA VAL A 24 1.73 40.02 14.00
C VAL A 24 1.22 38.70 13.47
N GLY A 25 0.71 37.85 14.36
CA GLY A 25 0.06 36.61 13.97
C GLY A 25 -1.35 36.89 13.45
N ALA A 26 -1.69 36.30 12.31
CA ALA A 26 -3.07 36.12 11.87
C ALA A 26 -3.32 34.62 11.79
N GLY A 27 -4.07 34.07 12.76
CA GLY A 27 -4.41 32.66 12.78
C GLY A 27 -5.47 32.34 11.73
N LEU A 28 -5.06 31.73 10.62
CA LEU A 28 -5.98 31.07 9.70
C LEU A 28 -6.38 29.73 10.32
N VAL A 29 -7.57 29.71 10.95
CA VAL A 29 -8.23 28.45 11.32
C VAL A 29 -8.80 27.85 10.04
N CYS A 30 -7.94 27.17 9.28
CA CYS A 30 -8.39 26.28 8.22
C CYS A 30 -9.09 25.09 8.87
N ILE A 31 -10.42 25.18 9.02
CA ILE A 31 -11.25 23.99 9.17
C ILE A 31 -11.17 23.27 7.82
N ALA A 32 -10.24 22.33 7.72
CA ALA A 32 -10.27 21.34 6.66
C ALA A 32 -11.58 20.56 6.84
N ALA A 33 -12.56 20.83 5.97
CA ALA A 33 -13.63 19.88 5.77
C ALA A 33 -12.96 18.64 5.18
N LEU A 34 -12.92 17.56 5.96
CA LEU A 34 -12.49 16.26 5.46
C LEU A 34 -13.36 15.95 4.22
N PRO A 35 -12.78 15.47 3.11
CA PRO A 35 -13.58 15.04 1.97
C PRO A 35 -14.54 13.96 2.46
N ALA A 36 -15.83 14.10 2.12
CA ALA A 36 -16.80 13.07 2.41
C ALA A 36 -16.39 11.83 1.59
N ALA A 37 -15.86 10.81 2.27
CA ALA A 37 -15.42 9.59 1.62
C ALA A 37 -16.62 8.98 0.89
N ALA A 38 -16.49 8.81 -0.42
CA ALA A 38 -17.52 8.12 -1.19
C ALA A 38 -17.59 6.68 -0.67
N VAL A 39 -18.71 6.31 -0.04
CA VAL A 39 -18.93 4.94 0.43
C VAL A 39 -18.96 4.04 -0.80
N GLU A 40 -17.92 3.23 -0.96
CA GLU A 40 -17.80 2.26 -2.05
C GLU A 40 -19.00 1.30 -2.00
N PRO A 41 -19.87 1.27 -3.03
CA PRO A 41 -21.11 0.52 -2.95
C PRO A 41 -20.86 -0.98 -2.97
N TRP A 42 -21.47 -1.69 -2.03
CA TRP A 42 -21.70 -3.13 -2.15
C TRP A 42 -22.77 -3.38 -3.21
N ILE A 43 -22.45 -4.12 -4.26
CA ILE A 43 -23.36 -4.35 -5.38
C ILE A 43 -23.64 -5.85 -5.51
N MET A 44 -24.91 -6.24 -5.45
CA MET A 44 -25.34 -7.63 -5.61
C MET A 44 -24.94 -8.16 -6.99
N VAL A 45 -24.13 -9.22 -7.01
CA VAL A 45 -23.63 -9.88 -8.22
C VAL A 45 -24.20 -11.28 -8.42
N GLU A 46 -24.65 -11.93 -7.35
CA GLU A 46 -25.18 -13.29 -7.38
C GLU A 46 -26.22 -13.49 -6.27
N LYS A 47 -27.20 -14.35 -6.55
CA LYS A 47 -28.04 -14.99 -5.55
C LYS A 47 -28.02 -16.50 -5.78
N THR A 48 -27.62 -17.25 -4.77
CA THR A 48 -27.84 -18.70 -4.70
C THR A 48 -29.10 -18.97 -3.87
N THR A 49 -29.92 -19.95 -4.26
CA THR A 49 -31.07 -20.40 -3.45
C THR A 49 -30.83 -21.83 -3.02
N PHE A 50 -30.90 -22.09 -1.72
CA PHE A 50 -30.88 -23.43 -1.13
C PHE A 50 -32.32 -23.85 -0.77
N ALA A 51 -32.92 -24.72 -1.58
CA ALA A 51 -34.24 -25.26 -1.32
C ALA A 51 -34.23 -26.29 -0.17
N ASP A 52 -35.31 -26.36 0.61
CA ASP A 52 -35.49 -27.23 1.78
C ASP A 52 -34.39 -27.10 2.88
N ALA A 53 -33.58 -26.04 2.85
CA ALA A 53 -32.32 -25.92 3.61
C ALA A 53 -32.44 -25.37 5.05
N ASP A 54 -33.67 -25.10 5.50
CA ASP A 54 -34.01 -24.54 6.82
C ASP A 54 -33.41 -25.34 8.01
N GLN A 55 -33.14 -26.64 7.80
CA GLN A 55 -32.56 -27.50 8.83
C GLN A 55 -31.06 -27.29 9.13
N SER A 56 -30.31 -26.53 8.32
CA SER A 56 -28.86 -26.31 8.56
C SER A 56 -28.28 -25.00 8.05
N ARG A 57 -29.01 -24.21 7.24
CA ARG A 57 -28.53 -22.93 6.68
C ARG A 57 -29.45 -21.75 6.97
N GLY A 58 -30.39 -21.92 7.90
CA GLY A 58 -31.48 -20.99 8.14
C GLY A 58 -31.18 -19.85 9.11
N GLN A 59 -29.97 -19.71 9.69
CA GLN A 59 -29.72 -18.73 10.77
C GLN A 59 -28.39 -17.97 10.64
N GLY A 60 -27.28 -18.66 10.34
CA GLY A 60 -25.96 -18.06 10.43
C GLY A 60 -24.98 -18.52 9.35
N VAL A 61 -23.96 -17.70 9.10
CA VAL A 61 -22.93 -17.98 8.09
C VAL A 61 -21.57 -17.38 8.45
N THR A 62 -20.51 -18.16 8.22
CA THR A 62 -19.12 -17.67 8.23
C THR A 62 -18.23 -18.53 7.31
N THR A 63 -16.96 -18.18 7.12
CA THR A 63 -16.02 -18.88 6.23
C THR A 63 -14.59 -18.83 6.76
N ASP A 64 -13.81 -19.89 6.48
CA ASP A 64 -12.34 -19.89 6.63
C ASP A 64 -11.62 -19.41 5.35
N GLY A 65 -12.37 -18.88 4.38
CA GLY A 65 -11.93 -18.51 3.04
C GLY A 65 -12.05 -19.64 2.01
N VAL A 66 -12.02 -20.91 2.45
CA VAL A 66 -12.05 -22.11 1.59
C VAL A 66 -13.38 -22.83 1.69
N ASN A 67 -13.84 -23.07 2.91
CA ASN A 67 -15.10 -23.72 3.28
C ASN A 67 -16.12 -22.68 3.73
N TRP A 68 -17.42 -22.96 3.54
CA TRP A 68 -18.48 -22.22 4.23
C TRP A 68 -18.97 -23.00 5.44
N TYR A 69 -19.35 -22.25 6.47
CA TYR A 69 -19.95 -22.75 7.69
C TYR A 69 -21.32 -22.12 7.83
N PHE A 70 -22.33 -22.92 8.14
CA PHE A 70 -23.70 -22.47 8.33
C PHE A 70 -24.29 -22.99 9.64
N SER A 71 -25.22 -22.25 10.22
CA SER A 71 -26.07 -22.70 11.33
C SER A 71 -27.55 -22.75 10.94
N GLY A 72 -28.26 -23.68 11.57
CA GLY A 72 -29.71 -23.65 11.74
C GLY A 72 -30.03 -23.84 13.23
N THR A 73 -31.32 -23.77 13.60
CA THR A 73 -31.80 -23.63 14.99
C THR A 73 -31.16 -24.57 16.02
N ASN A 74 -30.76 -25.79 15.64
CA ASN A 74 -29.95 -26.67 16.48
C ASN A 74 -29.00 -27.54 15.63
N SER A 75 -28.31 -26.91 14.69
CA SER A 75 -27.51 -27.61 13.68
C SER A 75 -26.35 -26.77 13.17
N LEU A 76 -25.29 -27.45 12.73
CA LEU A 76 -24.14 -26.84 12.06
C LEU A 76 -23.82 -27.63 10.80
N GLU A 77 -23.48 -26.93 9.73
CA GLU A 77 -23.03 -27.50 8.46
C GLU A 77 -21.69 -26.88 8.06
N ARG A 78 -20.81 -27.70 7.47
CA ARG A 78 -19.66 -27.23 6.67
C ARG A 78 -19.80 -27.70 5.24
N THR A 79 -19.65 -26.80 4.29
CA THR A 79 -19.59 -27.07 2.85
C THR A 79 -18.23 -26.73 2.26
N ASP A 80 -17.95 -27.23 1.06
CA ASP A 80 -16.91 -26.63 0.23
C ASP A 80 -17.30 -25.22 -0.28
N GLY A 81 -16.39 -24.55 -0.97
CA GLY A 81 -16.61 -23.24 -1.58
C GLY A 81 -17.61 -23.22 -2.76
N SER A 82 -18.25 -24.34 -3.08
CA SER A 82 -19.34 -24.51 -4.05
C SER A 82 -20.62 -25.04 -3.40
N PHE A 83 -20.72 -24.89 -2.07
CA PHE A 83 -21.88 -25.24 -1.24
C PHE A 83 -22.23 -26.73 -1.14
N ASN A 84 -21.34 -27.63 -1.58
CA ASN A 84 -21.51 -29.08 -1.39
C ASN A 84 -21.25 -29.45 0.07
N THR A 85 -22.23 -30.07 0.73
CA THR A 85 -22.14 -30.54 2.12
C THR A 85 -20.97 -31.49 2.34
N GLY A 86 -20.02 -31.09 3.19
CA GLY A 86 -18.91 -31.93 3.63
C GLY A 86 -19.14 -32.56 5.02
N LEU A 87 -19.89 -31.88 5.89
CA LEU A 87 -20.24 -32.36 7.24
C LEU A 87 -21.49 -31.64 7.75
N ILE A 88 -22.38 -32.36 8.46
CA ILE A 88 -23.48 -31.79 9.24
C ILE A 88 -23.46 -32.41 10.64
N VAL A 89 -23.72 -31.59 11.67
CA VAL A 89 -23.98 -32.02 13.05
C VAL A 89 -25.38 -31.54 13.45
N ASN A 90 -26.23 -32.48 13.86
CA ASN A 90 -27.59 -32.22 14.36
C ASN A 90 -27.97 -33.35 15.36
N PRO A 91 -28.34 -33.03 16.63
CA PRO A 91 -28.33 -31.71 17.23
C PRO A 91 -26.89 -31.20 17.42
N ALA A 92 -26.66 -29.91 17.18
CA ALA A 92 -25.36 -29.28 17.41
C ALA A 92 -25.18 -28.80 18.86
N ILE A 93 -26.25 -28.36 19.54
CA ILE A 93 -26.21 -27.97 20.95
C ILE A 93 -26.01 -29.23 21.80
N PRO A 94 -24.88 -29.37 22.52
CA PRO A 94 -24.56 -30.62 23.20
C PRO A 94 -25.30 -30.74 24.54
N ASN A 95 -25.86 -31.93 24.80
CA ASN A 95 -26.59 -32.26 26.03
C ASN A 95 -25.84 -31.93 27.34
N VAL A 96 -24.51 -31.75 27.32
CA VAL A 96 -23.71 -31.34 28.49
C VAL A 96 -24.07 -29.95 29.01
N LEU A 97 -24.60 -29.06 28.16
CA LEU A 97 -25.10 -27.75 28.59
C LEU A 97 -26.45 -27.87 29.31
N ALA A 98 -27.31 -28.80 28.87
CA ALA A 98 -28.64 -29.07 29.42
C ALA A 98 -28.65 -30.01 30.66
N ILE A 99 -27.56 -30.72 30.93
CA ILE A 99 -27.33 -31.42 32.20
C ILE A 99 -27.02 -30.37 33.28
N PRO A 100 -27.51 -30.51 34.53
CA PRO A 100 -27.38 -29.50 35.59
C PRO A 100 -26.00 -28.85 35.68
N SER A 101 -25.94 -27.59 35.27
CA SER A 101 -24.73 -26.79 35.09
C SER A 101 -25.05 -25.32 35.40
N ALA A 102 -24.06 -24.42 35.32
CA ALA A 102 -24.35 -22.98 35.43
C ALA A 102 -25.14 -22.42 34.24
N LEU A 103 -25.36 -23.23 33.19
CA LEU A 103 -26.02 -22.86 31.93
C LEU A 103 -27.29 -23.70 31.65
N SER A 104 -27.61 -24.70 32.47
CA SER A 104 -28.77 -25.59 32.22
C SER A 104 -30.11 -24.86 32.33
N ASP A 105 -30.14 -23.83 33.17
CA ASP A 105 -31.34 -23.08 33.49
C ASP A 105 -31.69 -22.08 32.36
N ALA A 106 -30.75 -21.79 31.45
CA ALA A 106 -30.93 -20.98 30.24
C ALA A 106 -31.75 -21.67 29.13
N GLY A 107 -32.01 -22.99 29.24
CA GLY A 107 -32.92 -23.69 28.32
C GLY A 107 -32.49 -23.73 26.84
N LEU A 108 -31.19 -23.55 26.56
CA LEU A 108 -30.61 -23.36 25.22
C LEU A 108 -31.13 -24.37 24.19
N ASN A 109 -31.72 -23.84 23.11
CA ASN A 109 -32.32 -24.63 22.03
C ASN A 109 -32.30 -23.93 20.66
N HIS A 110 -31.67 -22.74 20.57
CA HIS A 110 -31.52 -21.91 19.39
C HIS A 110 -30.02 -21.65 19.13
N ILE A 111 -29.65 -21.60 17.85
CA ILE A 111 -28.35 -21.12 17.36
C ILE A 111 -28.65 -20.03 16.33
N GLY A 112 -28.08 -18.84 16.52
CA GLY A 112 -28.16 -17.74 15.56
C GLY A 112 -26.91 -17.62 14.69
N ASP A 113 -26.47 -16.39 14.39
CA ASP A 113 -25.30 -16.16 13.54
C ASP A 113 -23.97 -16.48 14.27
N ILE A 114 -23.02 -16.98 13.48
CA ILE A 114 -21.77 -17.61 13.91
C ILE A 114 -20.58 -16.92 13.28
N ASP A 115 -19.41 -16.98 13.91
CA ASP A 115 -18.18 -16.39 13.37
C ASP A 115 -16.97 -17.34 13.44
N TYR A 116 -15.96 -17.11 12.61
CA TYR A 116 -14.79 -17.96 12.46
C TYR A 116 -13.50 -17.20 12.71
N ALA A 117 -12.62 -17.75 13.56
CA ALA A 117 -11.23 -17.33 13.61
C ALA A 117 -10.32 -18.46 14.13
N ASP A 118 -9.07 -18.48 13.67
CA ASP A 118 -7.98 -19.36 14.14
C ASP A 118 -8.33 -20.86 14.29
N GLY A 119 -9.21 -21.39 13.41
CA GLY A 119 -9.64 -22.79 13.40
C GLY A 119 -10.85 -23.10 14.28
N TYR A 120 -11.43 -22.10 14.93
CA TYR A 120 -12.61 -22.22 15.78
C TYR A 120 -13.83 -21.53 15.17
N LEU A 121 -15.00 -22.07 15.47
CA LEU A 121 -16.29 -21.39 15.33
C LEU A 121 -16.70 -20.84 16.70
N TYR A 122 -17.06 -19.56 16.72
CA TYR A 122 -17.69 -18.87 17.83
C TYR A 122 -19.19 -18.82 17.53
N ILE A 123 -19.99 -19.29 18.48
CA ILE A 123 -21.39 -19.61 18.25
C ILE A 123 -22.27 -18.97 19.32
N SER A 124 -23.24 -18.15 18.89
CA SER A 124 -24.30 -17.65 19.76
C SER A 124 -25.35 -18.72 19.98
N LEU A 125 -25.63 -19.04 21.26
CA LEU A 125 -26.65 -19.97 21.71
C LEU A 125 -27.66 -19.23 22.59
N ASP A 126 -28.95 -19.48 22.36
CA ASP A 126 -30.03 -18.93 23.20
C ASP A 126 -31.25 -19.87 23.26
N SER A 127 -32.36 -19.34 23.74
CA SER A 127 -33.64 -19.99 23.96
C SER A 127 -34.72 -19.35 23.08
N SER A 128 -35.37 -20.18 22.25
CA SER A 128 -36.52 -19.75 21.42
C SER A 128 -37.82 -19.55 22.22
N GLN A 129 -37.81 -19.84 23.52
CA GLN A 129 -38.97 -19.68 24.41
C GLN A 129 -38.91 -18.29 25.04
N ARG A 130 -40.05 -17.60 25.13
CA ARG A 130 -40.14 -16.37 25.92
C ARG A 130 -40.05 -16.69 27.41
N ASP A 131 -39.34 -15.86 28.17
CA ASP A 131 -39.30 -16.02 29.63
C ASP A 131 -40.71 -15.84 30.23
N PRO A 132 -41.17 -16.72 31.14
CA PRO A 132 -42.53 -16.66 31.70
C PRO A 132 -42.80 -15.52 32.70
N VAL A 133 -41.81 -14.65 32.99
CA VAL A 133 -41.90 -13.53 33.94
C VAL A 133 -41.85 -12.18 33.21
N SER A 134 -40.92 -11.97 32.29
CA SER A 134 -40.81 -10.76 31.44
C SER A 134 -41.68 -10.83 30.18
N ASN A 135 -41.89 -12.04 29.63
CA ASN A 135 -42.40 -12.30 28.29
C ASN A 135 -41.46 -11.82 27.16
N GLU A 136 -40.20 -11.54 27.43
CA GLU A 136 -39.16 -11.21 26.44
C GLU A 136 -38.57 -12.48 25.80
N LYS A 137 -37.88 -12.35 24.66
CA LYS A 137 -37.04 -13.41 24.06
C LYS A 137 -35.57 -13.10 24.39
N TYR A 138 -34.66 -14.06 24.15
CA TYR A 138 -33.21 -13.82 24.11
C TYR A 138 -32.62 -13.21 25.41
N GLU A 139 -33.01 -13.78 26.56
CA GLU A 139 -32.58 -13.31 27.89
C GLU A 139 -31.34 -14.03 28.43
N ASN A 140 -30.90 -15.15 27.84
CA ASN A 140 -29.79 -15.95 28.38
C ASN A 140 -28.76 -16.31 27.29
N PRO A 141 -28.17 -15.29 26.62
CA PRO A 141 -27.19 -15.48 25.56
C PRO A 141 -25.92 -16.15 26.10
N VAL A 142 -25.54 -17.25 25.44
CA VAL A 142 -24.35 -18.04 25.74
C VAL A 142 -23.48 -18.15 24.51
N PHE A 143 -22.25 -17.64 24.59
CA PHE A 143 -21.26 -17.83 23.54
C PHE A 143 -20.48 -19.12 23.79
N ALA A 144 -20.42 -19.99 22.77
CA ALA A 144 -19.79 -21.31 22.84
C ALA A 144 -18.77 -21.50 21.71
N ILE A 145 -17.68 -22.22 21.99
CA ILE A 145 -16.57 -22.41 21.05
C ILE A 145 -16.56 -23.86 20.53
N TYR A 146 -16.48 -24.01 19.21
CA TYR A 146 -16.46 -25.29 18.50
C TYR A 146 -15.24 -25.38 17.57
N ASN A 147 -14.76 -26.59 17.29
CA ASN A 147 -13.68 -26.81 16.32
C ASN A 147 -14.23 -26.73 14.88
N ALA A 148 -13.72 -25.84 14.03
CA ALA A 148 -14.19 -25.73 12.63
C ALA A 148 -13.81 -26.96 11.77
N SER A 149 -12.84 -27.74 12.21
CA SER A 149 -12.37 -28.95 11.52
C SER A 149 -13.35 -30.12 11.54
N ASP A 150 -14.19 -30.23 12.57
CA ASP A 150 -15.14 -31.36 12.76
C ASP A 150 -16.48 -30.97 13.43
N LEU A 151 -16.72 -29.68 13.62
CA LEU A 151 -17.93 -29.11 14.26
C LEU A 151 -18.18 -29.62 15.68
N THR A 152 -17.15 -30.09 16.39
CA THR A 152 -17.27 -30.54 17.78
C THR A 152 -17.16 -29.39 18.79
N TYR A 153 -18.02 -29.41 19.81
CA TYR A 153 -17.94 -28.47 20.94
C TYR A 153 -16.64 -28.68 21.73
N THR A 154 -15.89 -27.61 21.96
CA THR A 154 -14.57 -27.64 22.65
C THR A 154 -14.66 -27.96 24.15
N GLY A 155 -15.83 -27.78 24.76
CA GLY A 155 -15.99 -27.75 26.22
C GLY A 155 -16.04 -26.33 26.81
N GLN A 156 -15.85 -25.27 26.01
CA GLN A 156 -15.88 -23.88 26.45
C GLN A 156 -17.18 -23.16 26.03
N ALA A 157 -17.96 -22.72 27.01
CA ALA A 157 -19.12 -21.87 26.84
C ALA A 157 -19.22 -20.85 27.99
N PHE A 158 -19.74 -19.66 27.69
CA PHE A 158 -19.71 -18.49 28.55
C PHE A 158 -21.08 -17.81 28.52
N ALA A 159 -21.73 -17.66 29.68
CA ALA A 159 -22.90 -16.78 29.80
C ALA A 159 -22.44 -15.33 29.79
N LEU A 160 -23.10 -14.49 28.99
CA LEU A 160 -22.83 -13.06 28.98
C LEU A 160 -23.58 -12.39 30.15
N ASN A 161 -23.04 -11.27 30.63
CA ASN A 161 -23.64 -10.49 31.72
C ASN A 161 -23.16 -9.03 31.65
N PRO A 162 -23.56 -8.25 30.62
CA PRO A 162 -23.10 -6.88 30.45
C PRO A 162 -23.89 -5.91 31.36
N PRO A 163 -23.35 -4.71 31.68
CA PRO A 163 -23.87 -3.88 32.78
C PRO A 163 -25.31 -3.38 32.66
N HIS A 164 -25.87 -3.30 31.45
CA HIS A 164 -27.27 -2.87 31.24
C HIS A 164 -28.29 -4.03 31.35
N GLY A 165 -27.83 -5.27 31.52
CA GLY A 165 -28.65 -6.47 31.63
C GLY A 165 -28.40 -7.48 30.50
N VAL A 166 -28.93 -8.69 30.67
CA VAL A 166 -28.90 -9.77 29.65
C VAL A 166 -30.15 -9.81 28.77
N HIS A 167 -31.14 -8.95 29.08
CA HIS A 167 -32.34 -8.80 28.29
C HIS A 167 -32.00 -8.33 26.88
N ASP A 168 -32.56 -9.03 25.90
CA ASP A 168 -32.55 -8.63 24.49
C ASP A 168 -31.17 -8.54 23.84
N ILE A 169 -30.21 -9.42 24.15
CA ILE A 169 -28.98 -9.50 23.33
C ILE A 169 -29.29 -10.21 22.01
N ALA A 170 -28.88 -9.61 20.90
CA ALA A 170 -29.02 -10.21 19.58
C ALA A 170 -28.31 -11.56 19.49
N SER A 171 -28.94 -12.56 18.86
CA SER A 171 -28.41 -13.93 18.76
C SER A 171 -27.34 -14.04 17.67
N TRP A 172 -26.26 -13.27 17.79
CA TRP A 172 -25.07 -13.36 16.96
C TRP A 172 -23.81 -13.06 17.75
N VAL A 173 -22.67 -13.48 17.21
CA VAL A 173 -21.34 -13.17 17.75
C VAL A 173 -20.41 -12.74 16.62
N ALA A 174 -19.51 -11.79 16.91
CA ALA A 174 -18.40 -11.43 16.03
C ALA A 174 -17.10 -11.35 16.83
N VAL A 175 -15.96 -11.76 16.25
CA VAL A 175 -14.67 -11.81 16.95
C VAL A 175 -13.55 -11.02 16.28
N ASP A 176 -12.64 -10.52 17.12
CA ASP A 176 -11.41 -9.84 16.73
C ASP A 176 -10.26 -10.44 17.53
N VAL A 177 -9.75 -11.59 17.07
CA VAL A 177 -8.62 -12.29 17.72
C VAL A 177 -7.36 -11.41 17.73
N LYS A 178 -7.18 -10.55 16.71
CA LYS A 178 -6.02 -9.66 16.58
C LYS A 178 -5.93 -8.64 17.73
N ASN A 179 -7.06 -8.11 18.18
CA ASN A 179 -7.13 -7.22 19.35
C ASN A 179 -7.57 -7.93 20.64
N GLY A 180 -7.92 -9.22 20.57
CA GLY A 180 -8.40 -10.02 21.71
C GLY A 180 -9.80 -9.65 22.17
N LEU A 181 -10.68 -9.25 21.26
CA LEU A 181 -12.03 -8.74 21.54
C LEU A 181 -13.12 -9.62 20.91
N GLY A 182 -14.31 -9.56 21.49
CA GLY A 182 -15.54 -10.09 20.90
C GLY A 182 -16.69 -9.09 21.07
N TYR A 183 -17.72 -9.19 20.23
CA TYR A 183 -18.77 -8.18 20.10
C TYR A 183 -20.17 -8.80 20.05
N GLY A 184 -21.15 -8.01 20.49
CA GLY A 184 -22.59 -8.20 20.31
C GLY A 184 -23.32 -6.87 20.51
N MET A 185 -24.65 -6.82 20.38
CA MET A 185 -25.48 -5.66 20.73
C MET A 185 -26.89 -6.10 21.16
N ALA A 186 -27.76 -5.16 21.52
CA ALA A 186 -29.18 -5.48 21.74
C ALA A 186 -29.88 -5.85 20.41
N TYR A 187 -30.99 -6.59 20.47
CA TYR A 187 -31.75 -6.99 19.28
C TYR A 187 -32.68 -5.86 18.85
N GLU A 188 -33.58 -5.41 19.71
CA GLU A 188 -34.46 -4.26 19.48
C GLU A 188 -33.74 -2.94 19.82
N ASN A 189 -33.85 -1.94 18.93
CA ASN A 189 -33.51 -0.53 19.19
C ASN A 189 -32.12 -0.26 19.80
N ALA A 190 -31.10 -1.04 19.44
CA ALA A 190 -29.76 -0.94 20.01
C ALA A 190 -29.09 0.42 19.75
N THR A 191 -28.57 1.04 20.82
CA THR A 191 -27.88 2.34 20.80
C THR A 191 -26.38 2.26 21.09
N GLU A 192 -25.85 1.05 21.28
CA GLU A 192 -24.44 0.80 21.60
C GLU A 192 -24.01 -0.62 21.16
N LEU A 193 -22.73 -0.79 20.83
CA LEU A 193 -22.09 -2.11 20.70
C LEU A 193 -21.51 -2.52 22.05
N THR A 194 -21.75 -3.76 22.44
CA THR A 194 -21.19 -4.39 23.64
C THR A 194 -19.87 -5.06 23.29
N VAL A 195 -18.79 -4.69 23.97
CA VAL A 195 -17.45 -5.25 23.76
C VAL A 195 -17.06 -6.14 24.93
N TYR A 196 -16.52 -7.32 24.62
CA TYR A 196 -16.05 -8.33 25.56
C TYR A 196 -14.56 -8.62 25.34
N ASN A 197 -13.87 -9.08 26.40
CA ASN A 197 -12.51 -9.61 26.29
C ASN A 197 -12.58 -11.07 25.81
N LEU A 198 -12.00 -11.40 24.66
CA LEU A 198 -12.18 -12.71 24.00
C LEU A 198 -11.62 -13.90 24.81
N ALA A 199 -10.71 -13.63 25.75
CA ALA A 199 -10.06 -14.65 26.57
C ALA A 199 -10.98 -15.29 27.64
N ASP A 200 -12.00 -14.56 28.12
CA ASP A 200 -12.90 -15.01 29.18
C ASP A 200 -14.36 -14.53 29.02
N TRP A 201 -14.66 -13.78 27.95
CA TRP A 201 -15.94 -13.12 27.67
C TRP A 201 -16.43 -12.18 28.77
N SER A 202 -15.53 -11.66 29.60
CA SER A 202 -15.85 -10.56 30.52
C SER A 202 -16.16 -9.28 29.74
N PHE A 203 -17.18 -8.54 30.19
CA PHE A 203 -17.49 -7.22 29.62
C PHE A 203 -16.30 -6.27 29.76
N LYS A 204 -16.03 -5.52 28.69
CA LYS A 204 -14.94 -4.55 28.59
C LYS A 204 -15.46 -3.11 28.57
N GLU A 205 -16.30 -2.79 27.58
CA GLU A 205 -16.83 -1.43 27.35
C GLU A 205 -18.06 -1.46 26.44
N TYR A 206 -18.79 -0.36 26.40
CA TYR A 206 -19.81 -0.07 25.37
C TYR A 206 -19.28 0.98 24.40
N ILE A 207 -19.59 0.84 23.11
CA ILE A 207 -19.32 1.85 22.07
C ILE A 207 -20.67 2.48 21.67
N PRO A 208 -21.00 3.71 22.10
CA PRO A 208 -22.26 4.36 21.76
C PRO A 208 -22.38 4.62 20.26
N LEU A 209 -23.50 4.24 19.65
CA LEU A 209 -23.77 4.37 18.23
C LEU A 209 -24.33 5.75 17.89
N SER A 210 -23.96 6.30 16.72
CA SER A 210 -24.42 7.62 16.27
C SER A 210 -25.89 7.63 15.81
N GLN A 211 -26.46 6.46 15.52
CA GLN A 211 -27.90 6.23 15.35
C GLN A 211 -28.25 4.81 15.82
N THR A 212 -29.52 4.59 16.14
CA THR A 212 -30.06 3.27 16.50
C THR A 212 -29.97 2.30 15.33
N ILE A 213 -29.61 1.04 15.61
CA ILE A 213 -29.79 -0.10 14.71
C ILE A 213 -30.83 -1.02 15.34
N ASP A 214 -31.82 -1.47 14.57
CA ASP A 214 -32.95 -2.27 15.05
C ASP A 214 -32.99 -3.65 14.37
N GLN A 215 -33.20 -4.69 15.17
CA GLN A 215 -33.34 -6.10 14.77
C GLN A 215 -32.12 -6.65 14.00
N ALA A 216 -30.91 -6.45 14.54
CA ALA A 216 -29.68 -7.00 13.97
C ALA A 216 -29.59 -8.51 14.20
N GLN A 217 -29.62 -9.30 13.12
CA GLN A 217 -29.59 -10.77 13.16
C GLN A 217 -28.20 -11.33 12.89
N GLY A 218 -27.35 -10.59 12.17
CA GLY A 218 -25.95 -10.94 11.93
C GLY A 218 -25.01 -9.78 12.15
N GLY A 219 -23.79 -10.08 12.56
CA GLY A 219 -22.71 -9.12 12.78
C GLY A 219 -21.36 -9.70 12.37
N LYS A 220 -20.55 -8.96 11.59
CA LYS A 220 -19.15 -9.33 11.26
C LYS A 220 -18.24 -8.10 11.15
N LEU A 221 -16.98 -8.26 11.54
CA LEU A 221 -15.97 -7.21 11.47
C LEU A 221 -15.20 -7.24 10.14
N LEU A 222 -15.05 -6.08 9.49
CA LEU A 222 -14.14 -5.87 8.36
C LEU A 222 -13.55 -4.45 8.41
N ASP A 223 -12.24 -4.32 8.23
CA ASP A 223 -11.51 -3.03 8.16
C ASP A 223 -11.79 -2.03 9.31
N GLY A 224 -12.09 -2.53 10.52
CA GLY A 224 -12.45 -1.68 11.69
C GLY A 224 -13.90 -1.19 11.71
N TRP A 225 -14.76 -1.76 10.86
CA TRP A 225 -16.20 -1.55 10.84
C TRP A 225 -16.93 -2.87 11.12
N MET A 226 -17.85 -2.85 12.07
CA MET A 226 -18.81 -3.94 12.25
C MET A 226 -19.95 -3.73 11.24
N TYR A 227 -20.30 -4.75 10.47
CA TYR A 227 -21.39 -4.72 9.50
C TYR A 227 -22.56 -5.54 10.02
N PHE A 228 -23.79 -5.12 9.69
CA PHE A 228 -25.02 -5.73 10.19
C PHE A 228 -26.02 -5.96 9.06
N ALA A 229 -26.68 -7.11 9.11
CA ALA A 229 -27.92 -7.41 8.40
C ALA A 229 -29.05 -7.39 9.44
N THR A 230 -30.19 -6.82 9.06
CA THR A 230 -31.28 -6.55 10.00
C THR A 230 -32.63 -7.01 9.48
N ASP A 231 -33.51 -7.46 10.40
CA ASP A 231 -34.84 -7.98 10.08
C ASP A 231 -35.99 -6.97 10.25
N ASN A 232 -35.69 -5.71 10.55
CA ASN A 232 -36.70 -4.65 10.63
C ASN A 232 -37.53 -4.48 9.34
N ASP A 233 -38.62 -3.71 9.41
CA ASP A 233 -39.57 -3.52 8.30
C ASP A 233 -38.94 -3.16 6.93
N GLU A 234 -37.76 -2.56 6.92
CA GLU A 234 -37.04 -2.16 5.70
C GLU A 234 -35.84 -3.06 5.35
N LYS A 235 -35.55 -4.12 6.13
CA LYS A 235 -34.46 -5.09 5.97
C LYS A 235 -33.11 -4.44 5.68
N LEU A 236 -32.77 -3.45 6.50
CA LEU A 236 -31.65 -2.53 6.27
C LEU A 236 -30.28 -3.22 6.46
N ILE A 237 -29.27 -2.73 5.74
CA ILE A 237 -27.88 -3.17 5.86
C ILE A 237 -27.06 -1.98 6.38
N TYR A 238 -26.39 -2.15 7.51
CA TYR A 238 -25.65 -1.09 8.21
C TYR A 238 -24.17 -1.42 8.35
N ARG A 239 -23.36 -0.41 8.68
CA ARG A 239 -22.07 -0.60 9.35
C ARG A 239 -21.85 0.42 10.46
N ALA A 240 -21.12 0.05 11.50
CA ALA A 240 -20.70 0.90 12.61
C ALA A 240 -19.18 0.85 12.81
N ASN A 241 -18.54 2.00 12.95
CA ASN A 241 -17.12 2.10 13.21
C ASN A 241 -16.79 1.67 14.65
N VAL A 242 -15.97 0.63 14.85
CA VAL A 242 -15.73 0.06 16.21
C VAL A 242 -14.81 0.93 17.10
N LYS A 243 -14.48 2.14 16.66
CA LYS A 243 -13.67 3.12 17.41
C LYS A 243 -14.39 4.45 17.65
N THR A 244 -15.28 4.88 16.75
CA THR A 244 -16.04 6.13 16.89
C THR A 244 -17.53 5.93 17.18
N GLY A 245 -18.08 4.74 16.93
CA GLY A 245 -19.52 4.47 16.98
C GLY A 245 -20.32 5.10 15.84
N GLU A 246 -19.64 5.68 14.84
CA GLU A 246 -20.28 6.26 13.66
C GLU A 246 -20.95 5.16 12.82
N VAL A 247 -22.26 5.29 12.61
CA VAL A 247 -23.10 4.34 11.87
C VAL A 247 -23.47 4.90 10.51
N GLU A 248 -23.27 4.08 9.48
CA GLU A 248 -23.68 4.34 8.10
C GLU A 248 -24.73 3.32 7.64
N LEU A 249 -25.69 3.78 6.83
CA LEU A 249 -26.62 2.93 6.09
C LEU A 249 -26.02 2.60 4.72
N LEU A 250 -25.94 1.32 4.39
CA LEU A 250 -25.35 0.81 3.14
C LEU A 250 -26.40 0.46 2.08
N GLY A 251 -27.59 0.05 2.49
CA GLY A 251 -28.66 -0.38 1.60
C GLY A 251 -29.73 -1.18 2.32
N ASN A 252 -30.41 -2.07 1.60
CA ASN A 252 -31.33 -3.05 2.15
C ASN A 252 -31.38 -4.34 1.33
N LEU A 253 -32.02 -5.36 1.91
CA LEU A 253 -32.37 -6.64 1.29
C LEU A 253 -33.91 -6.81 1.27
N LYS A 254 -34.64 -5.81 0.75
CA LYS A 254 -36.10 -5.85 0.70
C LYS A 254 -36.60 -6.49 -0.60
N ILE A 255 -37.36 -7.59 -0.50
CA ILE A 255 -37.96 -8.31 -1.63
C ILE A 255 -39.50 -8.32 -1.54
N ASP A 256 -40.17 -8.73 -2.63
CA ASP A 256 -41.61 -9.00 -2.65
C ASP A 256 -41.90 -10.41 -2.09
N GLY A 257 -42.31 -10.52 -0.83
CA GLY A 257 -42.71 -11.79 -0.19
C GLY A 257 -42.68 -11.72 1.36
N GLU A 258 -43.06 -12.80 2.04
CA GLU A 258 -42.65 -12.99 3.44
C GLU A 258 -41.15 -13.38 3.47
N GLN A 259 -40.36 -12.69 4.31
CA GLN A 259 -38.93 -12.95 4.46
C GLN A 259 -38.38 -12.57 5.84
N GLU A 260 -37.36 -13.31 6.28
CA GLU A 260 -36.60 -13.12 7.52
C GLU A 260 -35.09 -13.10 7.18
N VAL A 261 -34.45 -11.94 7.31
CA VAL A 261 -33.02 -11.73 7.04
C VAL A 261 -32.21 -12.23 8.24
N GLU A 262 -31.14 -12.95 7.94
CA GLU A 262 -30.39 -13.74 8.91
C GLU A 262 -28.91 -13.31 8.94
N GLY A 263 -28.01 -14.20 9.36
CA GLY A 263 -26.56 -13.96 9.43
C GLY A 263 -25.88 -13.50 8.13
N LEU A 264 -24.69 -12.92 8.29
CA LEU A 264 -23.86 -12.42 7.18
C LEU A 264 -22.39 -12.84 7.33
N SER A 265 -21.66 -12.90 6.22
CA SER A 265 -20.23 -13.22 6.19
C SER A 265 -19.49 -12.48 5.08
N PHE A 266 -18.23 -12.12 5.35
CA PHE A 266 -17.30 -11.67 4.32
C PHE A 266 -16.53 -12.84 3.71
N ARG A 267 -16.06 -12.67 2.46
CA ARG A 267 -15.06 -13.55 1.84
C ARG A 267 -14.20 -12.75 0.86
N GLN A 268 -12.88 -12.89 0.94
CA GLN A 268 -11.98 -12.33 -0.07
C GLN A 268 -11.98 -13.23 -1.32
N THR A 269 -12.14 -12.64 -2.50
CA THR A 269 -12.03 -13.34 -3.81
C THR A 269 -10.94 -12.70 -4.68
N ALA A 270 -10.75 -13.21 -5.89
CA ALA A 270 -9.85 -12.62 -6.88
C ALA A 270 -10.37 -11.29 -7.46
N ASP A 271 -11.65 -10.95 -7.22
CA ASP A 271 -12.33 -9.77 -7.80
C ASP A 271 -12.56 -8.65 -6.77
N GLY A 272 -12.55 -8.99 -5.47
CA GLY A 272 -12.73 -8.05 -4.37
C GLY A 272 -13.12 -8.74 -3.06
N TRP A 273 -13.70 -7.97 -2.14
CA TRP A 273 -14.42 -8.54 -1.01
C TRP A 273 -15.85 -8.87 -1.45
N THR A 274 -16.39 -10.02 -1.07
CA THR A 274 -17.83 -10.26 -1.08
C THR A 274 -18.42 -10.16 0.32
N LEU A 275 -19.55 -9.46 0.44
CA LEU A 275 -20.48 -9.46 1.56
C LEU A 275 -21.61 -10.43 1.19
N ASN A 276 -21.83 -11.45 2.00
CA ASN A 276 -22.72 -12.54 1.68
C ASN A 276 -23.76 -12.65 2.80
N ILE A 277 -25.05 -12.50 2.47
CA ILE A 277 -26.14 -12.36 3.45
C ILE A 277 -27.15 -13.50 3.25
N LEU A 278 -27.58 -14.13 4.35
CA LEU A 278 -28.67 -15.11 4.38
C LEU A 278 -30.04 -14.43 4.49
N ASN A 279 -31.03 -15.03 3.85
CA ASN A 279 -32.42 -14.59 3.86
C ASN A 279 -33.33 -15.83 3.78
N ARG A 280 -34.22 -16.03 4.76
CA ARG A 280 -35.30 -17.03 4.69
C ARG A 280 -36.44 -16.40 3.89
N GLU A 281 -36.99 -17.10 2.90
CA GLU A 281 -37.93 -16.54 1.93
C GLU A 281 -39.11 -17.47 1.67
N GLU A 282 -40.33 -16.93 1.57
CA GLU A 282 -41.46 -17.68 1.04
C GLU A 282 -41.30 -17.92 -0.48
N ASN A 283 -41.16 -19.19 -0.86
CA ASN A 283 -41.17 -19.62 -2.25
C ASN A 283 -42.58 -19.50 -2.83
N VAL A 284 -42.82 -18.44 -3.61
CA VAL A 284 -44.14 -18.05 -4.16
C VAL A 284 -44.87 -19.15 -4.96
N ASP A 285 -44.14 -20.09 -5.56
CA ASP A 285 -44.73 -21.21 -6.33
C ASP A 285 -45.15 -22.41 -5.45
N THR A 286 -44.66 -22.52 -4.21
CA THR A 286 -44.84 -23.72 -3.35
C THR A 286 -45.37 -23.44 -1.94
N GLY A 287 -45.13 -22.26 -1.38
CA GLY A 287 -45.39 -21.92 0.02
C GLY A 287 -44.39 -22.55 1.01
N ASN A 288 -43.27 -23.09 0.55
CA ASN A 288 -42.16 -23.51 1.39
C ASN A 288 -41.23 -22.32 1.72
N THR A 289 -40.46 -22.44 2.81
CA THR A 289 -39.35 -21.51 3.09
C THR A 289 -38.07 -22.00 2.42
N ASP A 290 -37.56 -21.22 1.46
CA ASP A 290 -36.23 -21.41 0.87
C ASP A 290 -35.21 -20.49 1.55
N ILE A 291 -33.91 -20.79 1.41
CA ILE A 291 -32.83 -19.91 1.86
C ILE A 291 -32.18 -19.22 0.67
N GLY A 292 -32.37 -17.91 0.55
CA GLY A 292 -31.59 -17.04 -0.32
C GLY A 292 -30.23 -16.71 0.29
N PHE A 293 -29.16 -16.82 -0.51
CA PHE A 293 -27.81 -16.41 -0.14
C PHE A 293 -27.31 -15.39 -1.18
N TYR A 294 -27.20 -14.14 -0.76
CA TYR A 294 -26.96 -12.98 -1.62
C TYR A 294 -25.50 -12.54 -1.56
N SER A 295 -24.77 -12.68 -2.67
CA SER A 295 -23.38 -12.24 -2.80
C SER A 295 -23.34 -10.81 -3.34
N TYR A 296 -22.87 -9.86 -2.53
CA TYR A 296 -22.57 -8.49 -2.93
C TYR A 296 -21.06 -8.31 -3.09
N LEU A 297 -20.60 -7.84 -4.25
CA LEU A 297 -19.19 -7.52 -4.48
C LEU A 297 -18.93 -6.05 -4.10
N ARG A 298 -17.87 -5.83 -3.31
CA ARG A 298 -17.09 -4.60 -3.25
C ARG A 298 -15.79 -4.90 -4.00
N PRO A 299 -15.56 -4.35 -5.20
CA PRO A 299 -14.31 -4.55 -5.94
C PRO A 299 -13.09 -4.18 -5.10
N TYR A 300 -11.90 -4.66 -5.49
CA TYR A 300 -10.66 -4.21 -4.85
C TYR A 300 -10.60 -2.67 -4.78
N GLY A 301 -10.16 -2.18 -3.61
CA GLY A 301 -10.50 -0.83 -3.14
C GLY A 301 -10.14 0.29 -4.12
N ASN A 302 -10.93 1.35 -4.10
CA ASN A 302 -10.72 2.60 -4.84
C ASN A 302 -10.26 2.42 -6.30
N ALA A 303 -10.87 1.50 -7.05
CA ALA A 303 -10.58 1.29 -8.48
C ALA A 303 -10.79 2.56 -9.35
N LEU A 304 -11.54 3.54 -8.84
CA LEU A 304 -11.75 4.86 -9.46
C LEU A 304 -10.61 5.87 -9.19
N SER A 305 -9.64 5.54 -8.34
CA SER A 305 -8.56 6.43 -7.89
C SER A 305 -7.66 6.97 -9.00
N GLY A 306 -7.31 6.15 -9.99
CA GLY A 306 -6.21 6.46 -10.91
C GLY A 306 -4.84 6.60 -10.23
N GLU A 307 -4.65 6.06 -9.02
CA GLU A 307 -3.45 6.31 -8.19
C GLU A 307 -2.12 5.90 -8.84
N ILE A 308 -2.16 5.00 -9.84
CA ILE A 308 -0.99 4.63 -10.65
C ILE A 308 -0.30 5.85 -11.29
N HIS A 309 -1.07 6.89 -11.67
CA HIS A 309 -0.52 8.14 -12.22
C HIS A 309 0.28 8.95 -11.18
N ALA A 310 -0.01 8.78 -9.89
CA ALA A 310 0.71 9.42 -8.80
C ALA A 310 1.93 8.57 -8.37
N SER A 311 1.77 7.27 -8.15
CA SER A 311 2.88 6.39 -7.75
C SER A 311 4.00 6.33 -8.80
N ALA A 312 3.65 6.37 -10.09
CA ALA A 312 4.64 6.43 -11.18
C ALA A 312 5.57 7.66 -11.08
N LYS A 313 5.10 8.82 -10.61
CA LYS A 313 5.97 10.00 -10.38
C LYS A 313 7.07 9.71 -9.36
N GLY A 314 6.72 9.00 -8.29
CA GLY A 314 7.68 8.58 -7.25
C GLY A 314 8.78 7.70 -7.84
N ALA A 315 8.39 6.68 -8.63
CA ALA A 315 9.35 5.81 -9.31
C ALA A 315 10.30 6.58 -10.23
N LEU A 316 9.80 7.52 -11.05
CA LEU A 316 10.64 8.34 -11.94
C LEU A 316 11.63 9.24 -11.17
N ILE A 317 11.22 9.78 -10.02
CA ILE A 317 12.08 10.62 -9.16
C ILE A 317 13.15 9.76 -8.46
N GLU A 318 12.80 8.59 -7.92
CA GLU A 318 13.76 7.69 -7.28
C GLU A 318 14.75 7.10 -8.30
N ASP A 319 14.29 6.63 -9.46
CA ASP A 319 15.11 6.06 -10.54
C ASP A 319 16.04 7.09 -11.18
N GLY A 320 15.72 8.38 -11.08
CA GLY A 320 16.63 9.49 -11.38
C GLY A 320 17.98 9.40 -10.65
N ARG A 321 18.12 8.59 -9.58
CA ARG A 321 19.41 8.28 -8.95
C ARG A 321 20.37 7.48 -9.83
N LEU A 322 19.87 6.67 -10.77
CA LEU A 322 20.70 5.76 -11.58
C LEU A 322 21.78 6.52 -12.38
N LEU A 323 21.42 7.69 -12.93
CA LEU A 323 22.31 8.58 -13.67
C LEU A 323 23.39 9.19 -12.77
N ARG A 324 22.98 9.69 -11.59
CA ARG A 324 23.87 10.26 -10.57
C ARG A 324 24.86 9.24 -10.07
N ASP A 325 24.39 8.04 -9.70
CA ASP A 325 25.23 6.94 -9.21
C ASP A 325 26.27 6.49 -10.24
N ALA A 326 25.92 6.50 -11.53
CA ALA A 326 26.84 6.21 -12.63
C ALA A 326 27.89 7.34 -12.83
N ALA A 327 27.47 8.61 -12.81
CA ALA A 327 28.37 9.76 -12.92
C ALA A 327 29.36 9.85 -11.74
N ASP A 328 28.86 9.75 -10.49
CA ASP A 328 29.69 9.78 -9.29
C ASP A 328 30.55 8.52 -9.17
N GLY A 329 30.03 7.33 -9.54
CA GLY A 329 30.81 6.11 -9.65
C GLY A 329 31.97 6.24 -10.64
N ARG A 330 31.72 6.85 -11.81
CA ARG A 330 32.73 7.12 -12.83
C ARG A 330 33.77 8.11 -12.35
N LEU A 331 33.36 9.23 -11.75
CA LEU A 331 34.26 10.26 -11.21
C LEU A 331 35.12 9.71 -10.06
N ARG A 332 34.54 8.92 -9.14
CA ARG A 332 35.28 8.22 -8.09
C ARG A 332 36.37 7.31 -8.67
N SER A 333 36.02 6.50 -9.67
CA SER A 333 36.96 5.57 -10.32
C SER A 333 38.06 6.31 -11.08
N ALA A 334 37.73 7.44 -11.69
CA ALA A 334 38.68 8.28 -12.41
C ALA A 334 39.76 8.97 -11.54
N TYR A 335 39.51 9.09 -10.24
CA TYR A 335 40.44 9.64 -9.25
C TYR A 335 41.01 8.57 -8.29
N ALA A 336 40.67 7.29 -8.51
CA ALA A 336 40.99 6.17 -7.59
C ALA A 336 40.55 6.44 -6.14
N ALA A 337 39.36 7.03 -5.98
CA ALA A 337 38.75 7.31 -4.69
C ALA A 337 38.40 6.02 -3.92
N PRO A 338 38.34 6.05 -2.57
CA PRO A 338 37.92 4.88 -1.79
C PRO A 338 36.52 4.39 -2.15
N GLY A 339 36.35 3.07 -2.19
CA GLY A 339 35.09 2.42 -2.58
C GLY A 339 34.74 2.54 -4.08
N ALA A 340 35.58 3.15 -4.91
CA ALA A 340 35.40 3.17 -6.37
C ALA A 340 35.68 1.81 -7.01
N SER A 341 35.27 1.62 -8.27
CA SER A 341 35.72 0.47 -9.05
C SER A 341 37.15 0.66 -9.55
N ALA A 342 37.96 -0.40 -9.46
CA ALA A 342 39.31 -0.46 -9.99
C ALA A 342 39.39 -1.08 -11.41
N ALA A 343 38.25 -1.28 -12.09
CA ALA A 343 38.22 -1.78 -13.46
C ALA A 343 39.04 -0.89 -14.42
N PRO A 344 39.64 -1.45 -15.49
CA PRO A 344 40.08 -0.68 -16.65
C PRO A 344 38.90 0.05 -17.31
N VAL A 345 39.20 0.91 -18.27
CA VAL A 345 38.24 1.64 -19.10
C VAL A 345 38.80 1.78 -20.51
N SER A 346 37.95 1.99 -21.51
CA SER A 346 38.40 2.27 -22.88
C SER A 346 38.92 3.71 -22.99
N ALA A 347 40.21 3.90 -23.29
CA ALA A 347 40.83 5.22 -23.40
C ALA A 347 41.48 5.45 -24.77
N TYR A 348 41.40 6.67 -25.28
CA TYR A 348 42.06 7.10 -26.50
C TYR A 348 43.49 7.60 -26.21
N GLY A 349 44.47 7.07 -26.95
CA GLY A 349 45.88 7.46 -26.90
C GLY A 349 46.55 7.41 -28.28
N GLU A 350 47.89 7.43 -28.32
CA GLU A 350 48.67 7.50 -29.58
C GLU A 350 48.41 6.33 -30.54
N GLY A 351 47.95 5.18 -30.04
CA GLY A 351 47.57 4.00 -30.83
C GLY A 351 46.09 3.88 -31.19
N GLY A 352 45.25 4.86 -30.83
CA GLY A 352 43.79 4.76 -30.91
C GLY A 352 43.14 4.42 -29.57
N ILE A 353 41.97 3.76 -29.59
CA ILE A 353 41.26 3.32 -28.38
C ILE A 353 41.85 1.99 -27.89
N ALA A 354 42.22 1.92 -26.62
CA ALA A 354 42.67 0.70 -25.94
C ALA A 354 42.28 0.72 -24.45
N ALA A 355 42.22 -0.44 -23.80
CA ALA A 355 41.93 -0.48 -22.37
C ALA A 355 43.10 0.08 -21.54
N ALA A 356 42.78 1.00 -20.63
CA ALA A 356 43.70 1.70 -19.73
C ALA A 356 43.13 1.71 -18.30
N PRO A 357 43.89 2.11 -17.26
CA PRO A 357 43.33 2.27 -15.91
C PRO A 357 42.20 3.31 -15.89
N ALA A 358 41.20 3.16 -15.00
CA ALA A 358 40.11 4.13 -14.84
C ALA A 358 40.56 5.59 -14.70
N THR A 359 41.76 5.80 -14.16
CA THR A 359 42.43 7.10 -13.96
C THR A 359 43.14 7.68 -15.20
N ALA A 360 43.03 7.05 -16.38
CA ALA A 360 43.66 7.52 -17.61
C ALA A 360 43.33 8.98 -17.92
N GLY A 361 44.34 9.80 -18.23
CA GLY A 361 44.18 11.25 -18.44
C GLY A 361 43.72 11.68 -19.84
N GLY A 362 43.67 10.75 -20.79
CA GLY A 362 43.10 10.99 -22.12
C GLY A 362 41.57 10.99 -22.12
N LEU A 363 40.97 11.06 -23.31
CA LEU A 363 39.55 10.80 -23.49
C LEU A 363 39.27 9.33 -23.11
N VAL A 364 38.36 9.12 -22.16
CA VAL A 364 37.83 7.80 -21.80
C VAL A 364 36.40 7.68 -22.30
N ILE A 365 36.02 6.46 -22.70
CA ILE A 365 34.66 6.01 -22.96
C ILE A 365 34.34 4.88 -21.97
N TRP A 366 33.15 4.91 -21.39
CA TRP A 366 32.65 3.92 -20.45
C TRP A 366 31.18 3.60 -20.72
N SER A 367 30.71 2.46 -20.23
CA SER A 367 29.31 2.05 -20.31
C SER A 367 28.92 1.21 -19.11
N GLU A 368 27.66 1.30 -18.70
CA GLU A 368 27.09 0.55 -17.59
C GLU A 368 25.75 -0.08 -18.01
N ALA A 369 25.57 -1.37 -17.73
CA ALA A 369 24.28 -2.05 -17.82
C ALA A 369 23.73 -2.25 -16.40
N LEU A 370 22.46 -1.93 -16.22
CA LEU A 370 21.80 -1.95 -14.91
C LEU A 370 20.43 -2.63 -14.98
N THR A 371 20.05 -3.22 -13.85
CA THR A 371 18.66 -3.56 -13.55
C THR A 371 18.34 -3.12 -12.12
N LEU A 372 17.10 -2.66 -11.91
CA LEU A 372 16.52 -2.28 -10.64
C LEU A 372 15.20 -3.02 -10.48
N ASN A 373 14.94 -3.54 -9.28
CA ASN A 373 13.59 -3.80 -8.80
C ASN A 373 13.31 -2.83 -7.65
N GLY A 374 12.13 -2.20 -7.66
CA GLY A 374 11.65 -1.31 -6.61
C GLY A 374 10.26 -1.73 -6.15
N LYS A 375 9.97 -1.49 -4.88
CA LYS A 375 8.70 -1.80 -4.25
C LYS A 375 8.38 -0.76 -3.17
N ALA A 376 7.14 -0.32 -3.11
CA ALA A 376 6.57 0.47 -2.03
C ALA A 376 5.34 -0.24 -1.46
N ASP A 377 5.28 -0.38 -0.14
CA ASP A 377 4.13 -0.98 0.54
C ASP A 377 2.92 -0.02 0.63
N ALA A 378 1.74 -0.60 0.81
CA ALA A 378 0.47 0.14 0.81
C ALA A 378 0.39 1.14 1.98
N ALA A 379 0.11 2.41 1.67
CA ALA A 379 0.15 3.52 2.62
C ALA A 379 -1.16 4.33 2.63
N GLY A 380 -1.94 4.20 3.70
CA GLY A 380 -3.19 4.94 3.87
C GLY A 380 -4.28 4.49 2.90
N TYR A 381 -4.43 5.22 1.79
CA TYR A 381 -5.34 4.87 0.68
C TYR A 381 -4.61 4.36 -0.56
N ALA A 382 -3.28 4.57 -0.66
CA ALA A 382 -2.47 4.01 -1.74
C ALA A 382 -2.30 2.49 -1.52
N ALA A 383 -2.46 1.72 -2.59
CA ALA A 383 -2.07 0.32 -2.66
C ALA A 383 -0.55 0.16 -2.71
N ALA A 384 -0.06 -1.07 -2.61
CA ALA A 384 1.33 -1.36 -2.92
C ALA A 384 1.61 -1.12 -4.40
N PHE A 385 2.82 -0.66 -4.70
CA PHE A 385 3.30 -0.36 -6.05
C PHE A 385 4.65 -1.03 -6.24
N ASP A 386 4.78 -1.82 -7.30
CA ASP A 386 5.99 -2.53 -7.67
C ASP A 386 6.47 -2.05 -9.04
N HIS A 387 7.79 -1.91 -9.20
CA HIS A 387 8.39 -1.53 -10.48
C HIS A 387 9.70 -2.26 -10.79
N SER A 388 10.00 -2.40 -12.07
CA SER A 388 11.29 -2.92 -12.54
C SER A 388 11.83 -2.13 -13.71
N THR A 389 13.07 -1.69 -13.60
CA THR A 389 13.75 -0.83 -14.59
C THR A 389 14.98 -1.53 -15.12
N SER A 390 15.10 -1.64 -16.44
CA SER A 390 16.28 -2.20 -17.10
C SER A 390 16.84 -1.21 -18.12
N GLY A 391 18.16 -1.00 -18.12
CA GLY A 391 18.74 0.10 -18.88
C GLY A 391 20.24 -0.01 -19.18
N PHE A 392 20.67 0.88 -20.06
CA PHE A 392 22.05 1.00 -20.52
C PHE A 392 22.47 2.47 -20.60
N LEU A 393 23.58 2.79 -19.93
CA LEU A 393 24.21 4.11 -19.92
C LEU A 393 25.55 4.03 -20.66
N ILE A 394 25.88 5.09 -21.41
CA ILE A 394 27.17 5.28 -22.06
C ILE A 394 27.66 6.71 -21.82
N GLY A 395 28.95 6.87 -21.55
CA GLY A 395 29.54 8.19 -21.32
C GLY A 395 30.97 8.32 -21.83
N ALA A 396 31.41 9.57 -21.96
CA ALA A 396 32.77 9.90 -22.32
C ALA A 396 33.25 11.14 -21.57
N ASP A 397 34.51 11.13 -21.15
CA ASP A 397 35.11 12.16 -20.28
C ASP A 397 36.60 12.37 -20.56
N ALA A 398 37.12 13.53 -20.18
CA ALA A 398 38.54 13.86 -20.31
C ALA A 398 39.04 14.74 -19.16
N ALA A 399 40.36 14.75 -18.93
CA ALA A 399 40.99 15.67 -17.99
C ALA A 399 41.11 17.08 -18.58
N LEU A 400 40.60 18.09 -17.87
CA LEU A 400 40.58 19.49 -18.30
C LEU A 400 40.94 20.40 -17.10
N GLY A 401 42.14 20.99 -17.11
CA GLY A 401 42.53 22.01 -16.11
C GLY A 401 42.59 21.53 -14.66
N GLY A 402 42.82 20.23 -14.41
CA GLY A 402 42.80 19.62 -13.08
C GLY A 402 41.43 19.08 -12.64
N TRP A 403 40.39 19.40 -13.40
CA TRP A 403 39.10 18.71 -13.35
C TRP A 403 39.10 17.52 -14.31
N ARG A 404 38.12 16.65 -14.11
CA ARG A 404 37.64 15.72 -15.12
C ARG A 404 36.22 16.12 -15.48
N VAL A 405 35.90 16.19 -16.76
CA VAL A 405 34.59 16.63 -17.27
C VAL A 405 34.13 15.67 -18.36
N GLY A 406 32.85 15.32 -18.36
CA GLY A 406 32.28 14.40 -19.32
C GLY A 406 30.80 14.59 -19.58
N LEU A 407 30.32 13.84 -20.56
CA LEU A 407 28.92 13.70 -20.92
C LEU A 407 28.51 12.23 -20.79
N MET A 408 27.23 11.99 -20.57
CA MET A 408 26.59 10.67 -20.60
C MET A 408 25.21 10.75 -21.25
N THR A 409 24.77 9.61 -21.78
CA THR A 409 23.45 9.41 -22.34
C THR A 409 23.08 7.94 -22.19
N GLY A 410 21.82 7.57 -22.42
CA GLY A 410 21.37 6.21 -22.31
C GLY A 410 19.87 6.09 -22.45
N PHE A 411 19.39 4.88 -22.20
CA PHE A 411 17.96 4.56 -22.23
C PHE A 411 17.64 3.51 -21.16
N SER A 412 16.39 3.47 -20.72
CA SER A 412 15.83 2.35 -19.94
C SER A 412 14.36 2.16 -20.26
N ALA A 413 13.88 0.92 -20.19
CA ALA A 413 12.47 0.63 -20.05
C ALA A 413 12.17 0.37 -18.57
N THR A 414 11.02 0.87 -18.10
CA THR A 414 10.46 0.59 -16.77
C THR A 414 9.08 -0.02 -16.95
N ASP A 415 8.80 -1.15 -16.32
CA ASP A 415 7.47 -1.72 -16.17
C ASP A 415 7.03 -1.54 -14.71
N PHE A 416 5.77 -1.16 -14.47
CA PHE A 416 5.22 -0.92 -13.14
C PHE A 416 3.74 -1.30 -13.01
N ASP A 417 3.31 -1.68 -11.82
CA ASP A 417 1.95 -2.12 -11.56
C ASP A 417 1.42 -1.77 -10.16
N VAL A 418 0.09 -1.84 -10.06
CA VAL A 418 -0.69 -1.71 -8.83
C VAL A 418 -1.76 -2.81 -8.89
N ASP A 419 -1.35 -4.03 -8.55
CA ASP A 419 -2.17 -5.26 -8.62
C ASP A 419 -3.56 -5.07 -7.94
N ALA A 420 -3.57 -4.47 -6.74
CA ALA A 420 -4.79 -4.17 -5.97
C ALA A 420 -5.68 -3.06 -6.55
N ARG A 421 -5.40 -2.59 -7.77
CA ARG A 421 -6.20 -1.65 -8.58
C ARG A 421 -6.42 -2.12 -10.02
N SER A 422 -6.01 -3.35 -10.36
CA SER A 422 -5.99 -3.85 -11.76
C SER A 422 -5.41 -2.82 -12.75
N SER A 423 -4.29 -2.23 -12.35
CA SER A 423 -3.64 -1.12 -13.05
C SER A 423 -2.18 -1.46 -13.34
N SER A 424 -1.71 -1.17 -14.54
CA SER A 424 -0.31 -1.34 -14.92
C SER A 424 0.12 -0.30 -15.95
N GLY A 425 1.42 -0.09 -16.09
CA GLY A 425 1.99 0.85 -17.04
C GLY A 425 3.45 0.59 -17.30
N SER A 426 4.00 1.36 -18.22
CA SER A 426 5.42 1.33 -18.56
C SER A 426 5.91 2.71 -18.96
N SER A 427 7.22 2.96 -18.82
CA SER A 427 7.87 4.18 -19.30
C SER A 427 9.13 3.88 -20.09
N ASP A 428 9.18 4.34 -21.33
CA ASP A 428 10.41 4.39 -22.14
C ASP A 428 11.15 5.70 -21.83
N ASN A 429 12.35 5.57 -21.25
CA ASN A 429 13.12 6.68 -20.71
C ASN A 429 14.39 6.94 -21.55
N VAL A 430 14.66 8.20 -21.88
CA VAL A 430 15.87 8.63 -22.61
C VAL A 430 16.62 9.68 -21.79
N TYR A 431 17.94 9.52 -21.70
CA TYR A 431 18.79 10.26 -20.76
C TYR A 431 19.85 11.13 -21.43
N LEU A 432 20.09 12.34 -20.89
CA LEU A 432 21.24 13.18 -21.22
C LEU A 432 21.81 13.81 -19.94
N GLY A 433 23.13 13.70 -19.74
CA GLY A 433 23.80 14.25 -18.55
C GLY A 433 25.17 14.84 -18.83
N LEU A 434 25.55 15.81 -18.01
CA LEU A 434 26.89 16.38 -17.93
C LEU A 434 27.40 16.25 -16.50
N TYR A 435 28.68 15.91 -16.32
CA TYR A 435 29.28 15.73 -15.01
C TYR A 435 30.74 16.20 -14.98
N GLY A 436 31.21 16.53 -13.80
CA GLY A 436 32.61 16.84 -13.57
C GLY A 436 33.01 16.74 -12.10
N GLY A 437 34.30 16.56 -11.87
CA GLY A 437 34.86 16.48 -10.53
C GLY A 437 36.35 16.80 -10.48
N THR A 438 36.87 16.93 -9.28
CA THR A 438 38.29 17.22 -9.00
C THR A 438 38.66 16.78 -7.58
N GLU A 439 39.96 16.64 -7.31
CA GLU A 439 40.48 16.21 -5.99
C GLU A 439 41.43 17.27 -5.43
N TRP A 440 41.02 17.94 -4.36
CA TRP A 440 41.83 18.92 -3.63
C TRP A 440 42.62 18.21 -2.52
N GLY A 441 43.58 17.38 -2.96
CA GLY A 441 44.55 16.67 -2.13
C GLY A 441 43.98 15.45 -1.39
N ARG A 442 43.00 15.67 -0.50
CA ARG A 442 42.20 14.62 0.16
C ARG A 442 40.69 14.86 0.07
N LEU A 443 40.27 16.04 -0.38
CA LEU A 443 38.87 16.41 -0.52
C LEU A 443 38.46 16.30 -1.98
N GLY A 444 37.70 15.26 -2.32
CA GLY A 444 37.06 15.10 -3.60
C GLY A 444 35.81 15.98 -3.68
N PHE A 445 35.62 16.62 -4.83
CA PHE A 445 34.37 17.29 -5.20
C PHE A 445 33.88 16.74 -6.54
N ARG A 446 32.60 16.37 -6.60
CA ARG A 446 31.95 15.70 -7.74
C ARG A 446 30.59 16.35 -7.94
N THR A 447 30.15 16.54 -9.17
CA THR A 447 28.89 17.24 -9.47
C THR A 447 28.42 16.94 -10.89
N GLY A 448 27.13 17.09 -11.13
CA GLY A 448 26.57 17.00 -12.46
C GLY A 448 25.16 17.58 -12.55
N ALA A 449 24.66 17.61 -13.77
CA ALA A 449 23.27 17.87 -14.08
C ALA A 449 22.81 16.95 -15.20
N SER A 450 21.55 16.55 -15.16
CA SER A 450 20.95 15.69 -16.18
C SER A 450 19.51 16.07 -16.46
N TYR A 451 19.04 15.69 -17.64
CA TYR A 451 17.66 15.73 -18.05
C TYR A 451 17.26 14.35 -18.57
N ALA A 452 16.06 13.92 -18.23
CA ALA A 452 15.44 12.71 -18.77
C ALA A 452 14.11 13.06 -19.43
N TRP A 453 13.84 12.42 -20.57
CA TRP A 453 12.52 12.36 -21.18
C TRP A 453 11.92 11.00 -20.87
N HIS A 454 10.65 10.98 -20.49
CA HIS A 454 9.89 9.80 -20.14
C HIS A 454 8.65 9.77 -21.03
N SER A 455 8.42 8.69 -21.77
CA SER A 455 7.16 8.47 -22.48
C SER A 455 6.42 7.34 -21.79
N ILE A 456 5.21 7.63 -21.30
CA ILE A 456 4.50 6.83 -20.29
C ILE A 456 3.19 6.31 -20.89
N GLU A 457 3.01 4.99 -20.91
CA GLU A 457 1.74 4.34 -21.21
C GLU A 457 1.15 3.75 -19.92
N THR A 458 -0.12 3.99 -19.66
CA THR A 458 -0.85 3.47 -18.49
C THR A 458 -2.14 2.78 -18.93
N LYS A 459 -2.52 1.72 -18.21
CA LYS A 459 -3.74 0.93 -18.45
C LYS A 459 -4.40 0.57 -17.11
N ARG A 460 -5.72 0.75 -17.03
CA ARG A 460 -6.49 0.53 -15.80
C ARG A 460 -7.83 -0.12 -16.12
N ASP A 461 -8.10 -1.29 -15.55
CA ASP A 461 -9.37 -2.00 -15.73
C ASP A 461 -10.36 -1.60 -14.63
N VAL A 462 -11.33 -0.73 -14.96
CA VAL A 462 -12.37 -0.32 -14.02
C VAL A 462 -13.61 -1.17 -14.23
N VAL A 463 -13.92 -2.02 -13.24
CA VAL A 463 -15.03 -2.98 -13.31
C VAL A 463 -16.07 -2.70 -12.21
N PHE A 464 -17.24 -2.24 -12.63
CA PHE A 464 -18.45 -2.21 -11.81
C PHE A 464 -19.57 -3.01 -12.51
N PRO A 465 -20.53 -3.62 -11.80
CA PRO A 465 -21.64 -4.33 -12.43
C PRO A 465 -22.51 -3.48 -13.36
N ALA A 466 -22.47 -2.15 -13.25
CA ALA A 466 -23.14 -1.21 -14.16
C ALA A 466 -22.32 -0.83 -15.41
N PHE A 467 -20.98 -0.91 -15.35
CA PHE A 467 -20.07 -0.60 -16.47
C PHE A 467 -18.70 -1.24 -16.26
N SER A 468 -18.11 -1.76 -17.33
CA SER A 468 -16.70 -2.16 -17.38
C SER A 468 -16.00 -1.33 -18.45
N GLU A 469 -14.96 -0.60 -18.05
CA GLU A 469 -14.18 0.28 -18.92
C GLU A 469 -12.70 -0.07 -18.74
N ARG A 470 -12.04 -0.51 -19.82
CA ARG A 470 -10.58 -0.57 -19.87
C ARG A 470 -10.07 0.79 -20.30
N LEU A 471 -9.47 1.49 -19.36
CA LEU A 471 -8.94 2.83 -19.54
C LEU A 471 -7.47 2.76 -19.96
N SER A 472 -7.04 3.69 -20.80
CA SER A 472 -5.63 3.82 -21.21
C SER A 472 -5.26 5.26 -21.49
N ALA A 473 -4.11 5.71 -21.00
CA ALA A 473 -3.56 7.04 -21.26
C ALA A 473 -2.08 6.95 -21.65
N ASP A 474 -1.74 7.65 -22.72
CA ASP A 474 -0.38 7.90 -23.21
C ASP A 474 -0.02 9.37 -22.91
N TYR A 475 1.10 9.61 -22.22
CA TYR A 475 1.57 10.97 -21.90
C TYR A 475 3.08 11.01 -21.68
N ASP A 476 3.69 12.19 -21.83
CA ASP A 476 5.12 12.40 -21.63
C ASP A 476 5.41 13.08 -20.26
N ALA A 477 6.64 12.96 -19.78
CA ALA A 477 7.15 13.69 -18.62
C ALA A 477 8.65 14.02 -18.80
N GLY A 478 9.12 15.04 -18.10
CA GLY A 478 10.51 15.49 -18.11
C GLY A 478 11.06 15.66 -16.70
N SER A 479 12.15 14.95 -16.37
CA SER A 479 12.83 15.16 -15.08
C SER A 479 14.19 15.85 -15.25
N ALA A 480 14.37 16.96 -14.53
CA ALA A 480 15.62 17.71 -14.45
C ALA A 480 16.27 17.47 -13.09
N GLN A 481 17.57 17.15 -13.08
CA GLN A 481 18.34 16.92 -11.85
C GLN A 481 19.63 17.73 -11.82
N ALA A 482 19.98 18.24 -10.66
CA ALA A 482 21.32 18.77 -10.35
C ALA A 482 21.84 18.16 -9.04
N PHE A 483 23.11 17.75 -9.01
CA PHE A 483 23.70 17.08 -7.85
C PHE A 483 25.16 17.47 -7.59
N GLY A 484 25.60 17.29 -6.35
CA GLY A 484 26.98 17.50 -5.93
C GLY A 484 27.35 16.73 -4.66
N GLU A 485 28.60 16.28 -4.59
CA GLU A 485 29.15 15.49 -3.50
C GLU A 485 30.53 16.02 -3.06
N LEU A 486 30.76 16.00 -1.75
CA LEU A 486 32.07 16.17 -1.12
C LEU A 486 32.48 14.89 -0.38
N GLY A 487 33.64 14.33 -0.70
CA GLY A 487 34.20 13.14 -0.05
C GLY A 487 35.60 13.40 0.53
N TYR A 488 35.92 12.88 1.71
CA TYR A 488 37.24 13.07 2.34
C TYR A 488 38.02 11.77 2.51
N ARG A 489 39.09 11.59 1.72
CA ARG A 489 39.93 10.38 1.72
C ARG A 489 40.76 10.23 2.99
N ILE A 490 40.60 9.09 3.67
CA ILE A 490 41.41 8.63 4.80
C ILE A 490 42.07 7.29 4.41
N ASP A 491 43.41 7.24 4.35
CA ASP A 491 44.13 5.98 4.09
C ASP A 491 44.35 5.21 5.40
N VAL A 492 44.19 3.88 5.36
CA VAL A 492 44.39 2.98 6.51
C VAL A 492 45.31 1.81 6.11
N PRO A 493 45.96 1.08 7.05
CA PRO A 493 47.03 0.13 6.71
C PRO A 493 46.70 -0.97 5.69
N HIS A 494 45.41 -1.32 5.54
CA HIS A 494 44.92 -2.34 4.63
C HIS A 494 43.75 -1.87 3.74
N GLY A 495 43.66 -0.57 3.45
CA GLY A 495 42.59 -0.02 2.61
C GLY A 495 42.48 1.50 2.66
N ALA A 496 41.31 2.01 2.32
CA ALA A 496 40.96 3.42 2.50
C ALA A 496 39.47 3.58 2.82
N LEU A 497 39.16 4.70 3.47
CA LEU A 497 37.82 5.15 3.84
C LEU A 497 37.54 6.52 3.22
N GLU A 498 36.29 6.78 2.84
CA GLU A 498 35.81 8.09 2.40
C GLU A 498 34.44 8.36 3.03
N PRO A 499 34.37 9.06 4.19
CA PRO A 499 33.15 9.77 4.57
C PRO A 499 32.79 10.81 3.50
N PHE A 500 31.51 10.85 3.13
CA PHE A 500 30.99 11.75 2.09
C PHE A 500 29.67 12.40 2.49
N ALA A 501 29.40 13.55 1.89
CA ALA A 501 28.13 14.26 1.95
C ALA A 501 27.69 14.64 0.53
N GLY A 502 26.54 14.14 0.11
CA GLY A 502 25.91 14.40 -1.19
C GLY A 502 24.61 15.20 -1.04
N LEU A 503 24.32 16.03 -2.04
CA LEU A 503 23.07 16.77 -2.21
C LEU A 503 22.61 16.60 -3.67
N ALA A 504 21.34 16.30 -3.87
CA ALA A 504 20.70 16.34 -5.18
C ALA A 504 19.34 17.06 -5.08
N TYR A 505 18.95 17.72 -6.14
CA TYR A 505 17.62 18.30 -6.35
C TYR A 505 17.08 17.72 -7.66
N VAL A 506 15.86 17.20 -7.60
CA VAL A 506 15.08 16.67 -8.72
C VAL A 506 13.82 17.53 -8.86
N HIS A 507 13.53 17.91 -10.09
CA HIS A 507 12.29 18.54 -10.51
C HIS A 507 11.68 17.65 -11.61
N LEU A 508 10.47 17.16 -11.39
CA LEU A 508 9.69 16.41 -12.38
C LEU A 508 8.56 17.30 -12.89
N ASP A 509 8.44 17.39 -14.21
CA ASP A 509 7.35 18.02 -14.94
C ASP A 509 6.58 16.92 -15.67
N THR A 510 5.25 16.85 -15.52
CA THR A 510 4.39 15.78 -16.08
C THR A 510 3.30 16.41 -16.93
N ASP A 511 3.21 16.05 -18.22
CA ASP A 511 2.20 16.59 -19.13
C ASP A 511 0.78 16.17 -18.71
N GLY A 512 -0.20 17.07 -18.87
CA GLY A 512 -1.61 16.77 -18.68
C GLY A 512 -2.13 15.75 -19.69
N PHE A 513 -2.93 14.80 -19.22
CA PHE A 513 -3.41 13.65 -20.00
C PHE A 513 -4.94 13.49 -19.94
N SER A 514 -5.47 12.57 -20.75
CA SER A 514 -6.86 12.12 -20.66
C SER A 514 -6.96 10.65 -21.03
N GLU A 515 -7.47 9.82 -20.12
CA GLU A 515 -7.74 8.41 -20.39
C GLU A 515 -8.77 8.23 -21.53
N THR A 516 -8.53 7.21 -22.33
CA THR A 516 -9.40 6.76 -23.42
C THR A 516 -9.89 5.34 -23.14
N GLY A 517 -10.85 4.83 -23.93
CA GLY A 517 -11.43 3.49 -23.76
C GLY A 517 -12.68 3.41 -22.87
N GLY A 518 -13.02 4.51 -22.18
CA GLY A 518 -14.23 4.64 -21.37
C GLY A 518 -14.80 6.07 -21.38
N THR A 519 -15.88 6.28 -20.64
CA THR A 519 -16.54 7.59 -20.45
C THR A 519 -17.06 7.83 -19.03
N THR A 520 -17.15 6.79 -18.22
CA THR A 520 -17.79 6.80 -16.88
C THR A 520 -16.74 6.97 -15.79
N ALA A 521 -15.62 6.26 -15.91
CA ALA A 521 -14.50 6.27 -14.98
C ALA A 521 -13.20 6.86 -15.57
N ALA A 522 -13.24 7.29 -16.84
CA ALA A 522 -12.15 7.99 -17.51
C ALA A 522 -11.80 9.32 -16.81
N LEU A 523 -10.52 9.49 -16.50
CA LEU A 523 -9.92 10.62 -15.81
C LEU A 523 -9.06 11.45 -16.76
N SER A 524 -8.95 12.75 -16.48
CA SER A 524 -7.96 13.65 -17.05
C SER A 524 -7.18 14.37 -15.95
N SER A 525 -5.94 14.76 -16.25
CA SER A 525 -5.11 15.62 -15.40
C SER A 525 -4.69 16.86 -16.19
N GLU A 526 -4.44 17.95 -15.48
CA GLU A 526 -3.68 19.09 -16.01
C GLU A 526 -2.17 18.85 -15.77
N ASP A 527 -1.32 19.65 -16.40
CA ASP A 527 0.15 19.57 -16.23
C ASP A 527 0.55 19.71 -14.74
N ALA A 528 1.53 18.94 -14.27
CA ALA A 528 1.88 18.87 -12.85
C ALA A 528 3.41 18.78 -12.57
N GLU A 529 3.92 19.77 -11.86
CA GLU A 529 5.28 19.83 -11.31
C GLU A 529 5.40 19.01 -10.00
N THR A 530 6.60 18.52 -9.65
CA THR A 530 6.90 17.83 -8.37
C THR A 530 8.38 18.01 -8.02
N ASP A 531 8.69 18.57 -6.84
CA ASP A 531 10.04 18.93 -6.40
C ASP A 531 10.54 18.04 -5.25
N THR A 532 11.76 17.49 -5.34
CA THR A 532 12.37 16.73 -4.23
C THR A 532 13.87 17.00 -4.07
N VAL A 533 14.29 17.23 -2.82
CA VAL A 533 15.69 17.40 -2.42
C VAL A 533 16.16 16.20 -1.61
N PHE A 534 17.21 15.54 -2.10
CA PHE A 534 17.85 14.40 -1.44
C PHE A 534 19.19 14.83 -0.82
N THR A 535 19.33 14.67 0.50
CA THR A 535 20.62 14.79 1.20
C THR A 535 21.11 13.40 1.58
N THR A 536 22.37 13.07 1.31
CA THR A 536 22.97 11.77 1.70
C THR A 536 24.24 11.98 2.52
N LEU A 537 24.31 11.34 3.69
CA LEU A 537 25.52 11.29 4.53
C LEU A 537 25.97 9.84 4.65
N GLY A 538 27.20 9.53 4.27
CA GLY A 538 27.66 8.13 4.26
C GLY A 538 29.16 7.94 4.39
N LEU A 539 29.55 6.66 4.41
CA LEU A 539 30.91 6.19 4.51
C LEU A 539 31.15 5.11 3.45
N ARG A 540 32.18 5.31 2.63
CA ARG A 540 32.71 4.31 1.70
C ARG A 540 33.97 3.68 2.26
N ALA A 541 34.18 2.42 1.92
CA ALA A 541 35.37 1.65 2.25
C ALA A 541 35.84 0.83 1.04
N SER A 542 37.15 0.64 0.93
CA SER A 542 37.73 -0.33 0.00
C SER A 542 38.99 -0.98 0.56
N THR A 543 39.16 -2.27 0.29
CA THR A 543 40.36 -3.07 0.59
C THR A 543 40.75 -3.90 -0.63
N GLY A 544 42.02 -4.28 -0.73
CA GLY A 544 42.52 -5.06 -1.86
C GLY A 544 43.47 -6.16 -1.41
N PHE A 545 43.30 -7.35 -1.98
CA PHE A 545 44.12 -8.53 -1.70
C PHE A 545 44.35 -9.36 -2.97
N ALA A 546 45.13 -10.43 -2.86
CA ALA A 546 45.41 -11.35 -3.95
C ALA A 546 44.88 -12.75 -3.63
N VAL A 547 44.31 -13.42 -4.62
CA VAL A 547 43.85 -14.82 -4.56
C VAL A 547 44.56 -15.58 -5.67
N GLY A 548 45.71 -16.17 -5.33
CA GLY A 548 46.68 -16.59 -6.34
C GLY A 548 47.21 -15.38 -7.12
N ASP A 549 47.23 -15.47 -8.44
CA ASP A 549 47.65 -14.36 -9.33
C ASP A 549 46.56 -13.29 -9.55
N VAL A 550 45.30 -13.56 -9.17
CA VAL A 550 44.18 -12.63 -9.35
C VAL A 550 44.20 -11.58 -8.23
N LYS A 551 44.18 -10.29 -8.61
CA LYS A 551 43.91 -9.20 -7.66
C LYS A 551 42.41 -9.00 -7.50
N VAL A 552 41.99 -8.90 -6.25
CA VAL A 552 40.60 -8.67 -5.85
C VAL A 552 40.52 -7.36 -5.09
N THR A 553 39.69 -6.44 -5.56
CA THR A 553 39.25 -5.27 -4.79
C THR A 553 37.88 -5.58 -4.21
N LEU A 554 37.70 -5.39 -2.90
CA LEU A 554 36.37 -5.31 -2.29
C LEU A 554 36.06 -3.85 -1.97
N ARG A 555 34.84 -3.42 -2.29
CA ARG A 555 34.36 -2.05 -2.13
C ARG A 555 32.95 -2.08 -1.54
N GLY A 556 32.66 -1.12 -0.66
CA GLY A 556 31.34 -1.01 -0.05
C GLY A 556 31.02 0.39 0.45
N MET A 557 29.74 0.64 0.65
CA MET A 557 29.17 1.91 1.10
C MET A 557 28.01 1.66 2.05
N ALA A 558 27.89 2.50 3.08
CA ALA A 558 26.67 2.65 3.86
C ALA A 558 26.43 4.14 4.12
N GLY A 559 25.18 4.59 3.97
CA GLY A 559 24.80 5.97 4.21
C GLY A 559 23.32 6.12 4.55
N TRP A 560 22.99 7.22 5.21
CA TRP A 560 21.62 7.66 5.41
C TRP A 560 21.29 8.69 4.34
N GLN A 561 20.19 8.46 3.61
CA GLN A 561 19.58 9.44 2.73
C GLN A 561 18.30 9.99 3.38
N HIS A 562 18.09 11.29 3.20
CA HIS A 562 16.93 12.03 3.66
C HIS A 562 16.31 12.78 2.48
N ALA A 563 15.01 12.63 2.29
CA ALA A 563 14.24 13.32 1.25
C ALA A 563 13.34 14.40 1.87
N GLU A 564 13.30 15.58 1.25
CA GLU A 564 12.50 16.73 1.66
C GLU A 564 11.90 17.41 0.42
N GLY A 565 10.69 17.94 0.53
CA GLY A 565 9.84 18.30 -0.61
C GLY A 565 8.68 17.33 -0.75
N ASP A 566 8.28 17.06 -1.99
CA ASP A 566 7.07 16.34 -2.36
C ASP A 566 7.25 14.81 -2.29
N VAL A 567 7.63 14.33 -1.11
CA VAL A 567 7.96 12.91 -0.83
C VAL A 567 6.74 11.97 -0.82
N THR A 568 5.54 12.51 -1.04
CA THR A 568 4.30 11.75 -1.22
C THR A 568 3.66 12.28 -2.49
N PRO A 569 3.88 11.64 -3.65
CA PRO A 569 3.42 12.17 -4.93
C PRO A 569 1.89 12.06 -5.03
N ASP A 570 1.27 13.08 -5.62
CA ASP A 570 -0.15 13.11 -5.93
C ASP A 570 -0.41 13.48 -7.40
N ALA A 571 -1.65 13.23 -7.83
CA ALA A 571 -2.17 13.66 -9.11
C ALA A 571 -3.59 14.22 -8.93
N ARG A 572 -3.82 15.44 -9.42
CA ARG A 572 -5.15 16.04 -9.46
C ARG A 572 -5.91 15.49 -10.66
N LEU A 573 -6.86 14.60 -10.41
CA LEU A 573 -7.60 13.86 -11.44
C LEU A 573 -9.06 14.32 -11.52
N THR A 574 -9.58 14.35 -12.74
CA THR A 574 -10.91 14.88 -13.06
C THR A 574 -11.69 13.90 -13.93
N PHE A 575 -12.86 13.47 -13.49
CA PHE A 575 -13.76 12.66 -14.32
C PHE A 575 -14.31 13.47 -15.51
N GLY A 576 -14.72 12.79 -16.58
CA GLY A 576 -15.45 13.41 -17.72
C GLY A 576 -16.74 14.17 -17.35
N THR A 577 -17.21 14.07 -16.10
CA THR A 577 -18.32 14.86 -15.53
C THR A 577 -17.90 16.26 -15.04
N GLY A 578 -16.59 16.54 -14.94
CA GLY A 578 -16.02 17.75 -14.33
C GLY A 578 -15.83 17.68 -12.81
N ALA A 579 -16.12 16.54 -12.17
CA ALA A 579 -15.78 16.31 -10.77
C ALA A 579 -14.28 16.02 -10.63
N SER A 580 -13.56 16.79 -9.80
CA SER A 580 -12.12 16.63 -9.56
C SER A 580 -11.80 16.28 -8.10
N PHE A 581 -10.73 15.49 -7.93
CA PHE A 581 -10.21 15.03 -6.65
C PHE A 581 -8.68 14.89 -6.74
N ASP A 582 -8.01 14.88 -5.60
CA ASP A 582 -6.57 14.69 -5.52
C ASP A 582 -6.29 13.23 -5.14
N SER A 583 -5.52 12.53 -5.97
CA SER A 583 -5.23 11.09 -5.86
C SER A 583 -3.79 10.88 -5.40
N VAL A 584 -3.58 10.14 -4.32
CA VAL A 584 -2.28 10.03 -3.64
C VAL A 584 -1.64 8.68 -3.96
N GLY A 585 -0.39 8.70 -4.40
CA GLY A 585 0.41 7.50 -4.66
C GLY A 585 1.21 7.04 -3.44
N THR A 586 1.99 5.98 -3.62
CA THR A 586 2.90 5.45 -2.58
C THR A 586 3.98 6.48 -2.21
N PRO A 587 4.18 6.79 -0.91
CA PRO A 587 5.25 7.69 -0.47
C PRO A 587 6.66 7.18 -0.80
N MET A 588 7.55 8.09 -1.20
CA MET A 588 8.99 7.85 -1.27
C MET A 588 9.60 7.82 0.15
N ALA A 589 10.71 7.12 0.32
CA ALA A 589 11.36 6.99 1.63
C ALA A 589 11.95 8.32 2.14
N LYS A 590 11.22 9.01 3.04
CA LYS A 590 11.72 10.24 3.69
C LYS A 590 13.04 10.03 4.44
N ASN A 591 13.28 8.83 4.95
CA ASN A 591 14.59 8.40 5.44
C ASN A 591 14.87 7.01 4.88
N ALA A 592 16.06 6.81 4.31
CA ALA A 592 16.49 5.52 3.79
C ALA A 592 17.92 5.17 4.21
N LEU A 593 18.15 3.90 4.47
CA LEU A 593 19.48 3.30 4.50
C LEU A 593 19.90 2.94 3.07
N VAL A 594 20.93 3.61 2.57
CA VAL A 594 21.54 3.31 1.28
C VAL A 594 22.81 2.48 1.49
N THR A 595 22.94 1.39 0.76
CA THR A 595 24.08 0.47 0.84
C THR A 595 24.63 0.14 -0.55
N GLU A 596 25.93 -0.10 -0.63
CA GLU A 596 26.58 -0.64 -1.83
C GLU A 596 27.53 -1.76 -1.38
N ALA A 597 27.52 -2.89 -2.09
CA ALA A 597 28.51 -3.96 -1.92
C ALA A 597 28.98 -4.42 -3.30
N GLY A 598 30.29 -4.40 -3.54
CA GLY A 598 30.85 -4.73 -4.84
C GLY A 598 32.27 -5.28 -4.79
N PHE A 599 32.67 -5.86 -5.90
CA PHE A 599 34.03 -6.36 -6.10
C PHE A 599 34.49 -6.12 -7.54
N ASP A 600 35.81 -5.98 -7.70
CA ASP A 600 36.46 -5.94 -9.01
C ASP A 600 37.55 -7.03 -9.07
N LEU A 601 37.57 -7.81 -10.16
CA LEU A 601 38.52 -8.90 -10.40
C LEU A 601 39.44 -8.56 -11.56
N ALA A 602 40.75 -8.50 -11.31
CA ALA A 602 41.75 -8.44 -12.38
C ALA A 602 41.99 -9.84 -12.97
N LEU A 603 41.08 -10.29 -13.84
CA LEU A 603 41.09 -11.62 -14.46
C LEU A 603 42.36 -11.88 -15.29
N SER A 604 42.89 -10.86 -15.95
CA SER A 604 44.20 -10.90 -16.62
C SER A 604 44.76 -9.47 -16.83
N PRO A 605 46.00 -9.30 -17.32
CA PRO A 605 46.51 -7.99 -17.76
C PRO A 605 45.70 -7.32 -18.90
N ASN A 606 44.74 -8.04 -19.47
CA ASN A 606 43.88 -7.64 -20.59
C ASN A 606 42.37 -7.80 -20.30
N ALA A 607 41.96 -8.18 -19.08
CA ALA A 607 40.54 -8.41 -18.78
C ALA A 607 40.20 -8.15 -17.31
N SER A 608 39.06 -7.51 -17.04
CA SER A 608 38.51 -7.37 -15.70
C SER A 608 37.00 -7.53 -15.66
N LEU A 609 36.47 -7.98 -14.52
CA LEU A 609 35.05 -8.08 -14.23
C LEU A 609 34.75 -7.31 -12.94
N GLY A 610 33.84 -6.35 -13.01
CA GLY A 610 33.28 -5.64 -11.87
C GLY A 610 31.81 -6.00 -11.67
N ALA A 611 31.39 -6.19 -10.42
CA ALA A 611 29.99 -6.38 -10.07
C ALA A 611 29.66 -5.65 -8.76
N SER A 612 28.45 -5.13 -8.65
CA SER A 612 27.92 -4.56 -7.42
C SER A 612 26.40 -4.71 -7.29
N TYR A 613 25.97 -4.91 -6.05
CA TYR A 613 24.61 -4.77 -5.58
C TYR A 613 24.50 -3.46 -4.78
N ALA A 614 23.40 -2.75 -4.95
CA ALA A 614 23.05 -1.60 -4.11
C ALA A 614 21.62 -1.75 -3.59
N GLY A 615 21.43 -1.50 -2.29
CA GLY A 615 20.14 -1.48 -1.63
C GLY A 615 19.78 -0.08 -1.19
N HIS A 616 18.55 0.35 -1.46
CA HIS A 616 17.91 1.55 -0.91
C HIS A 616 16.72 1.08 -0.07
N LEU A 617 16.72 1.35 1.23
CA LEU A 617 15.80 0.73 2.19
C LEU A 617 15.18 1.80 3.10
N GLY A 618 13.90 2.11 2.90
CA GLY A 618 13.09 2.93 3.79
C GLY A 618 12.42 2.11 4.89
N ASP A 619 11.43 2.71 5.56
CA ASP A 619 10.53 1.98 6.48
C ASP A 619 9.46 1.18 5.69
N ASP A 620 8.90 1.78 4.63
CA ASP A 620 7.83 1.22 3.79
C ASP A 620 8.20 1.07 2.30
N THR A 621 9.47 1.28 1.90
CA THR A 621 9.94 1.08 0.51
C THR A 621 11.29 0.38 0.45
N GLU A 622 11.51 -0.42 -0.60
CA GLU A 622 12.80 -1.04 -0.89
C GLU A 622 13.15 -1.02 -2.39
N GLY A 623 14.43 -0.80 -2.70
CA GLY A 623 14.96 -0.77 -4.06
C GLY A 623 16.29 -1.51 -4.15
N HIS A 624 16.41 -2.39 -5.14
CA HIS A 624 17.52 -3.33 -5.30
C HIS A 624 18.13 -3.20 -6.71
N THR A 625 19.31 -2.58 -6.79
CA THR A 625 20.02 -2.36 -8.07
C THR A 625 21.16 -3.37 -8.24
N PHE A 626 21.20 -4.06 -9.38
CA PHE A 626 22.32 -4.90 -9.78
C PHE A 626 23.06 -4.27 -10.98
N LYS A 627 24.39 -4.15 -10.85
CA LYS A 627 25.27 -3.53 -11.86
C LYS A 627 26.42 -4.48 -12.22
N ILE A 628 26.69 -4.65 -13.51
CA ILE A 628 27.78 -5.50 -14.03
C ILE A 628 28.59 -4.71 -15.06
N GLY A 629 29.92 -4.72 -14.92
CA GLY A 629 30.87 -4.15 -15.88
C GLY A 629 31.89 -5.20 -16.32
N LEU A 630 32.16 -5.27 -17.63
CA LEU A 630 33.14 -6.18 -18.23
C LEU A 630 34.07 -5.39 -19.16
N ASP A 631 35.35 -5.34 -18.80
CA ASP A 631 36.37 -4.63 -19.59
C ASP A 631 37.34 -5.61 -20.22
N LEU A 632 37.43 -5.54 -21.56
CA LEU A 632 38.28 -6.37 -22.39
C LEU A 632 39.24 -5.51 -23.22
N LYS A 633 40.52 -5.85 -23.17
CA LYS A 633 41.58 -5.22 -23.94
C LYS A 633 41.84 -6.04 -25.21
N LEU A 634 41.35 -5.49 -26.32
CA LEU A 634 41.64 -5.92 -27.69
C LEU A 634 43.10 -5.64 -28.07
#